data_AF-A0A814LUF5-F1
#
_entry.id   AF-A0A814LUF5-F1
#
_cell.length_a   1.000
_cell.length_b   1.000
_cell.length_c   1.000
_cell.angle_alpha   90.00
_cell.angle_beta   90.00
_cell.angle_gamma   90.00
#
_symmetry.space_group_name_H-M   'P 1'
#
loop_
_entity.id
_entity.type
_entity.pdbx_description
1 polymer ?
#
loop_
_entity_poly.entity_id
_entity_poly.type
_entity_poly.pdbx_seq_one_letter_code
_entity_poly.pdbx_strand_id
1 'polypeptide(L)'
;MSAAIIKQGIGRHGSIGSLYDIRTDRFEGGNLFNQELPAGLVSTTDCASSDYFVDENLSQKDTFNKLNVEASMKLSLMAGLIKVEGSAKYLNQTKTKSRIVRVTFMFNVRTKQQHLQVSRAELYKYFSPDALENANATHCVVGITWGAHIGATFEETLATSEAVEELQGQLAASLKKVAINISGQAKLEDVDRTNSKFHSLKISFSGDVLIEDVPNTVEDVFTIFKKVPSMLKQLNGGKGQQLEFELYPLKRMAEIFKHELRIERMIKEVTNLIMNRIENIFEQIIQGKRMMNDFLAKIEPWQGWISPDWIEVICDKQAALVGEELRTQCQLATLLEQIRCGQADEKEMVQLLDNFNDQNPCSLMSVKRFLKENAWIDAKITSLSQFDRRPAQEKNQPKEPNPDMLLKHLTSINDFILNYYDNDVYLLHISTDWEERNRANWYKQLRCFYNLQKAAESIAEAKKTIFRVIDHDLYTDLDAKPNMCVIYHARRGIKSKDDYHSSLKKLSDEQIGLIMGRNPGLKRKHILKWHNTFWKEHFGGELTKTKFVDEYKKLYPRGNPAPYCDYVFKSIDKDRTGTINFVEFMEAVAITQPGDPDSRLRLVFAICDKDGSGIINGDEMAKFVKVMAELNKEQVETETSSASSYAQGAQEWTVDEIMKRFQSDRDTTI
;
A
#
# COMPACT_ATOMS: atom_id res chain seq x y z
N MET A 1 19.04 24.95 -40.94
CA MET A 1 17.60 25.35 -40.90
C MET A 1 17.45 26.72 -41.54
N SER A 2 16.46 26.91 -42.42
CA SER A 2 16.22 28.16 -43.18
C SER A 2 15.13 29.05 -42.58
N ALA A 3 14.45 28.62 -41.51
CA ALA A 3 13.31 29.30 -40.90
C ALA A 3 13.57 29.59 -39.41
N ALA A 4 12.77 30.51 -38.86
CA ALA A 4 12.70 30.71 -37.41
C ALA A 4 12.23 29.42 -36.72
N ILE A 5 12.71 29.19 -35.51
CA ILE A 5 12.29 28.06 -34.66
C ILE A 5 11.62 28.58 -33.39
N ILE A 6 10.67 27.84 -32.86
CA ILE A 6 9.97 28.19 -31.62
C ILE A 6 10.52 27.32 -30.49
N LYS A 7 10.89 27.95 -29.37
CA LYS A 7 11.33 27.27 -28.15
C LYS A 7 10.49 27.73 -26.96
N GLN A 8 10.06 26.82 -26.12
CA GLN A 8 9.29 27.14 -24.92
C GLN A 8 10.14 27.91 -23.89
N GLY A 9 9.53 28.83 -23.15
CA GLY A 9 10.18 29.66 -22.15
C GLY A 9 10.70 28.86 -20.96
N ILE A 10 9.86 27.97 -20.40
CA ILE A 10 10.21 27.04 -19.30
C ILE A 10 10.99 27.75 -18.17
N GLY A 11 10.49 28.91 -17.72
CA GLY A 11 11.12 29.71 -16.67
C GLY A 11 12.36 30.51 -17.09
N ARG A 12 12.74 30.49 -18.37
CA ARG A 12 13.85 31.30 -18.90
C ARG A 12 13.35 32.66 -19.36
N HIS A 13 14.24 33.64 -19.27
CA HIS A 13 13.95 35.03 -19.60
C HIS A 13 14.86 35.55 -20.71
N GLY A 14 14.29 36.30 -21.65
CA GLY A 14 15.00 36.89 -22.78
C GLY A 14 14.29 38.14 -23.30
N SER A 15 14.98 38.95 -24.09
CA SER A 15 14.43 40.13 -24.75
C SER A 15 14.58 40.01 -26.26
N ILE A 16 13.88 40.84 -27.04
CA ILE A 16 14.12 40.90 -28.48
C ILE A 16 15.59 41.22 -28.72
N GLY A 17 16.24 40.43 -29.57
CA GLY A 17 17.66 40.49 -29.88
C GLY A 17 18.56 39.69 -28.93
N SER A 18 18.07 39.15 -27.82
CA SER A 18 18.86 38.31 -26.92
C SER A 18 19.46 37.11 -27.67
N LEU A 19 20.74 36.84 -27.40
CA LEU A 19 21.50 35.77 -28.06
C LEU A 19 21.23 34.41 -27.40
N TYR A 20 21.06 33.38 -28.22
CA TYR A 20 20.71 32.04 -27.79
C TYR A 20 21.54 30.98 -28.49
N ASP A 21 21.97 29.95 -27.76
CA ASP A 21 22.60 28.76 -28.31
C ASP A 21 21.63 27.56 -28.30
N ILE A 22 21.19 27.12 -29.48
CA ILE A 22 20.37 25.92 -29.64
C ILE A 22 21.11 24.62 -29.30
N ARG A 23 22.45 24.64 -29.28
CA ARG A 23 23.25 23.44 -29.05
C ARG A 23 23.16 23.01 -27.58
N THR A 24 23.16 23.99 -26.68
CA THR A 24 23.04 23.83 -25.22
C THR A 24 21.66 24.21 -24.68
N ASP A 25 20.79 24.80 -25.51
CA ASP A 25 19.49 25.39 -25.14
C ASP A 25 19.59 26.48 -24.05
N ARG A 26 20.55 27.41 -24.21
CA ARG A 26 20.83 28.49 -23.25
C ARG A 26 20.90 29.86 -23.90
N PHE A 27 20.61 30.89 -23.09
CA PHE A 27 20.92 32.28 -23.45
C PHE A 27 22.38 32.57 -23.15
N GLU A 28 23.12 33.10 -24.13
CA GLU A 28 24.58 33.31 -24.05
C GLU A 28 24.98 34.69 -23.51
N GLY A 29 23.99 35.47 -23.06
CA GLY A 29 24.18 36.88 -22.71
C GLY A 29 24.42 37.76 -23.94
N GLY A 30 24.32 39.08 -23.73
CA GLY A 30 24.39 40.05 -24.83
C GLY A 30 23.09 40.15 -25.64
N ASN A 31 23.09 41.12 -26.55
CA ASN A 31 21.94 41.42 -27.41
C ASN A 31 22.46 41.85 -28.79
N LEU A 32 21.74 41.46 -29.84
CA LEU A 32 21.99 41.86 -31.21
C LEU A 32 21.90 43.38 -31.41
N PHE A 33 21.20 44.08 -30.52
CA PHE A 33 20.98 45.52 -30.57
C PHE A 33 21.73 46.23 -29.44
N ASN A 34 22.34 47.37 -29.76
CA ASN A 34 23.14 48.18 -28.83
C ASN A 34 22.29 49.07 -27.90
N GLN A 35 21.00 49.21 -28.18
CA GLN A 35 20.05 50.00 -27.40
C GLN A 35 18.62 49.45 -27.60
N GLU A 36 17.67 49.92 -26.79
CA GLU A 36 16.26 49.53 -26.94
C GLU A 36 15.69 49.95 -28.31
N LEU A 37 14.95 49.04 -28.93
CA LEU A 37 14.33 49.28 -30.23
C LEU A 37 13.03 50.08 -30.08
N PRO A 38 12.79 51.08 -30.95
CA PRO A 38 11.53 51.82 -30.96
C PRO A 38 10.33 50.93 -31.32
N ALA A 39 9.14 51.31 -30.86
CA ALA A 39 7.89 50.57 -31.07
C ALA A 39 7.52 50.34 -32.56
N GLY A 40 8.06 51.15 -33.48
CA GLY A 40 7.90 50.93 -34.92
C GLY A 40 8.68 49.73 -35.48
N LEU A 41 9.72 49.25 -34.79
CA LEU A 41 10.53 48.10 -35.19
C LEU A 41 10.09 46.80 -34.52
N VAL A 42 9.47 46.89 -33.33
CA VAL A 42 8.93 45.75 -32.60
C VAL A 42 7.41 45.89 -32.50
N SER A 43 6.69 45.15 -33.33
CA SER A 43 5.23 45.08 -33.25
C SER A 43 4.82 44.31 -32.01
N THR A 44 3.94 44.89 -31.18
CA THR A 44 3.27 44.19 -30.08
C THR A 44 1.79 44.11 -30.42
N THR A 45 1.27 42.89 -30.57
CA THR A 45 -0.14 42.62 -30.85
C THR A 45 -0.79 41.91 -29.68
N ASP A 46 -2.03 42.26 -29.36
CA ASP A 46 -2.82 41.49 -28.41
C ASP A 46 -3.25 40.18 -29.09
N CYS A 47 -2.96 39.05 -28.44
CA CYS A 47 -3.28 37.69 -28.92
C CYS A 47 -4.00 36.89 -27.83
N ALA A 48 -4.86 37.58 -27.07
CA ALA A 48 -5.56 37.02 -25.93
C ALA A 48 -6.30 35.74 -26.29
N SER A 49 -5.84 34.61 -25.75
CA SER A 49 -6.49 33.31 -25.92
C SER A 49 -6.26 32.47 -24.67
N SER A 50 -7.19 31.57 -24.39
CA SER A 50 -7.06 30.60 -23.31
C SER A 50 -7.37 29.21 -23.84
N ASP A 51 -6.55 28.26 -23.44
CA ASP A 51 -6.70 26.85 -23.76
C ASP A 51 -6.41 26.02 -22.50
N TYR A 52 -6.81 24.75 -22.51
CA TYR A 52 -6.54 23.85 -21.41
C TYR A 52 -6.28 22.42 -21.90
N PHE A 53 -5.58 21.66 -21.07
CA PHE A 53 -5.50 20.22 -21.24
C PHE A 53 -5.43 19.52 -19.88
N VAL A 54 -5.75 18.23 -19.89
CA VAL A 54 -5.65 17.38 -18.70
C VAL A 54 -4.54 16.37 -18.91
N ASP A 55 -3.61 16.34 -17.97
CA ASP A 55 -2.52 15.39 -17.94
C ASP A 55 -2.64 14.37 -16.82
N GLU A 56 -2.83 13.13 -17.23
CA GLU A 56 -2.89 11.96 -16.36
C GLU A 56 -1.50 11.56 -15.83
N ASN A 57 -0.42 12.22 -16.25
CA ASN A 57 0.92 11.94 -15.73
C ASN A 57 1.31 10.45 -15.86
N LEU A 58 0.96 9.84 -17.01
CA LEU A 58 1.23 8.43 -17.31
C LEU A 58 2.70 8.19 -17.63
N SER A 59 3.29 9.08 -18.43
CA SER A 59 4.71 9.06 -18.82
C SER A 59 5.25 10.49 -18.97
N GLN A 60 6.56 10.66 -18.82
CA GLN A 60 7.18 11.97 -19.05
C GLN A 60 7.08 12.40 -20.53
N LYS A 61 7.12 11.41 -21.44
CA LYS A 61 6.93 11.60 -22.88
C LYS A 61 5.58 12.24 -23.21
N ASP A 62 4.50 11.72 -22.62
CA ASP A 62 3.15 12.25 -22.85
C ASP A 62 3.01 13.68 -22.33
N THR A 63 3.61 13.96 -21.18
CA THR A 63 3.66 15.32 -20.61
C THR A 63 4.38 16.30 -21.54
N PHE A 64 5.56 15.94 -22.06
CA PHE A 64 6.27 16.78 -23.03
C PHE A 64 5.49 16.98 -24.33
N ASN A 65 4.79 15.95 -24.82
CA ASN A 65 3.94 16.06 -26.01
C ASN A 65 2.78 17.04 -25.80
N LYS A 66 2.08 16.96 -24.66
CA LYS A 66 0.95 17.84 -24.34
C LYS A 66 1.37 19.31 -24.16
N LEU A 67 2.60 19.54 -23.71
CA LEU A 67 3.20 20.87 -23.62
C LEU A 67 3.82 21.34 -24.95
N ASN A 68 3.66 20.56 -26.02
CA ASN A 68 4.21 20.83 -27.34
C ASN A 68 5.72 21.10 -27.34
N VAL A 69 6.46 20.48 -26.41
CA VAL A 69 7.91 20.65 -26.30
C VAL A 69 8.56 20.05 -27.53
N GLU A 70 9.36 20.87 -28.22
CA GLU A 70 10.02 20.45 -29.46
C GLU A 70 11.08 19.36 -29.19
N ALA A 71 11.28 18.49 -30.19
CA ALA A 71 12.00 17.22 -30.04
C ALA A 71 13.45 17.41 -29.57
N SER A 72 14.20 18.36 -30.12
CA SER A 72 15.56 18.67 -29.65
C SER A 72 15.56 19.26 -28.23
N MET A 73 14.55 20.05 -27.87
CA MET A 73 14.42 20.59 -26.53
C MET A 73 14.10 19.52 -25.48
N LYS A 74 13.32 18.48 -25.82
CA LYS A 74 13.08 17.32 -24.94
C LYS A 74 14.39 16.65 -24.52
N LEU A 75 15.29 16.43 -25.48
CA LEU A 75 16.60 15.84 -25.19
C LEU A 75 17.40 16.70 -24.21
N SER A 76 17.37 18.02 -24.40
CA SER A 76 18.05 18.96 -23.50
C SER A 76 17.46 18.95 -22.08
N LEU A 77 16.14 18.79 -21.94
CA LEU A 77 15.48 18.62 -20.64
C LEU A 77 15.88 17.30 -19.98
N MET A 78 15.84 16.19 -20.71
CA MET A 78 16.18 14.86 -20.20
C MET A 78 17.65 14.75 -19.80
N ALA A 79 18.54 15.38 -20.57
CA ALA A 79 19.96 15.49 -20.28
C ALA A 79 20.29 16.46 -19.13
N GLY A 80 19.31 17.22 -18.63
CA GLY A 80 19.54 18.22 -17.58
C GLY A 80 20.27 19.49 -18.06
N LEU A 81 20.33 19.75 -19.36
CA LEU A 81 20.92 20.99 -19.92
C LEU A 81 20.07 22.22 -19.59
N ILE A 82 18.75 22.03 -19.51
CA ILE A 82 17.76 23.06 -19.19
C ILE A 82 17.31 22.88 -17.74
N LYS A 83 17.62 23.87 -16.90
CA LYS A 83 17.07 23.93 -15.56
C LYS A 83 15.63 24.45 -15.62
N VAL A 84 14.72 23.63 -15.11
CA VAL A 84 13.29 23.92 -15.11
C VAL A 84 12.93 24.77 -13.89
N GLU A 85 12.32 25.93 -14.12
CA GLU A 85 11.90 26.86 -13.06
C GLU A 85 10.41 27.26 -13.20
N GLY A 86 9.85 27.89 -12.17
CA GLY A 86 8.49 28.42 -12.23
C GLY A 86 7.38 27.38 -12.46
N SER A 87 6.41 27.70 -13.32
CA SER A 87 5.31 26.83 -13.77
C SER A 87 5.80 25.53 -14.37
N ALA A 88 6.97 25.57 -15.00
CA ALA A 88 7.54 24.41 -15.63
C ALA A 88 8.04 23.37 -14.63
N LYS A 89 8.17 23.68 -13.32
CA LYS A 89 8.47 22.68 -12.27
C LYS A 89 7.56 21.46 -12.34
N TYR A 90 6.35 21.63 -12.87
CA TYR A 90 5.45 20.54 -13.25
C TYR A 90 6.14 19.41 -14.05
N LEU A 91 7.04 19.75 -14.99
CA LEU A 91 7.81 18.78 -15.80
C LEU A 91 8.68 17.83 -14.98
N ASN A 92 9.04 18.24 -13.75
CA ASN A 92 9.84 17.44 -12.83
C ASN A 92 8.96 16.69 -11.81
N GLN A 93 7.64 16.88 -11.83
CA GLN A 93 6.70 16.22 -10.92
C GLN A 93 6.33 14.82 -11.43
N THR A 94 7.30 13.91 -11.42
CA THR A 94 7.02 12.49 -11.68
C THR A 94 6.35 11.84 -10.47
N LYS A 95 5.54 10.80 -10.69
CA LYS A 95 4.97 10.01 -9.60
C LYS A 95 6.11 9.33 -8.85
N THR A 96 6.21 9.56 -7.54
CA THR A 96 7.27 8.97 -6.72
C THR A 96 6.96 7.54 -6.28
N LYS A 97 5.67 7.17 -6.20
CA LYS A 97 5.15 5.87 -5.74
C LYS A 97 4.06 5.35 -6.70
N SER A 98 3.85 4.04 -6.77
CA SER A 98 2.84 3.42 -7.66
C SER A 98 1.39 3.61 -7.20
N ARG A 99 1.18 3.85 -5.90
CA ARG A 99 -0.16 3.99 -5.30
C ARG A 99 -0.75 5.39 -5.39
N ILE A 100 -0.04 6.31 -6.04
CA ILE A 100 -0.44 7.71 -6.17
C ILE A 100 -1.29 7.87 -7.43
N VAL A 101 -2.54 8.26 -7.23
CA VAL A 101 -3.39 8.83 -8.28
C VAL A 101 -2.97 10.29 -8.43
N ARG A 102 -2.56 10.69 -9.64
CA ARG A 102 -2.19 12.08 -9.93
C ARG A 102 -2.77 12.51 -11.26
N VAL A 103 -3.52 13.60 -11.26
CA VAL A 103 -3.98 14.26 -12.48
C VAL A 103 -3.66 15.74 -12.38
N THR A 104 -3.10 16.32 -13.44
CA THR A 104 -2.83 17.75 -13.51
C THR A 104 -3.71 18.40 -14.57
N PHE A 105 -4.45 19.42 -14.15
CA PHE A 105 -5.17 20.30 -15.06
C PHE A 105 -4.28 21.48 -15.43
N MET A 106 -3.98 21.64 -16.72
CA MET A 106 -3.17 22.74 -17.23
C MET A 106 -4.05 23.78 -17.89
N PHE A 107 -3.99 25.01 -17.40
CA PHE A 107 -4.65 26.18 -17.97
C PHE A 107 -3.58 27.09 -18.59
N ASN A 108 -3.73 27.32 -19.90
CA ASN A 108 -2.79 28.08 -20.72
C ASN A 108 -3.47 29.37 -21.16
N VAL A 109 -2.85 30.51 -20.89
CA VAL A 109 -3.36 31.81 -21.33
C VAL A 109 -2.28 32.52 -22.11
N ARG A 110 -2.57 32.94 -23.34
CA ARG A 110 -1.75 33.88 -24.12
C ARG A 110 -2.37 35.26 -24.02
N THR A 111 -1.56 36.29 -24.03
CA THR A 111 -1.99 37.68 -23.83
C THR A 111 -1.52 38.57 -24.98
N LYS A 112 -0.22 38.60 -25.23
CA LYS A 112 0.43 39.45 -26.23
C LYS A 112 1.51 38.70 -26.97
N GLN A 113 1.73 39.09 -28.22
CA GLN A 113 2.85 38.64 -29.01
C GLN A 113 3.70 39.84 -29.40
N GLN A 114 5.01 39.73 -29.21
CA GLN A 114 5.99 40.69 -29.70
C GLN A 114 6.74 40.06 -30.86
N HIS A 115 6.96 40.83 -31.92
CA HIS A 115 7.69 40.35 -33.08
C HIS A 115 8.51 41.49 -33.72
N LEU A 116 9.74 41.18 -34.09
CA LEU A 116 10.70 42.09 -34.70
C LEU A 116 10.51 42.13 -36.21
N GLN A 117 10.39 43.34 -36.75
CA GLN A 117 10.29 43.57 -38.19
C GLN A 117 11.69 43.56 -38.83
N VAL A 118 12.27 42.38 -39.03
CA VAL A 118 13.67 42.18 -39.48
C VAL A 118 14.00 42.80 -40.84
N SER A 119 13.00 43.07 -41.68
CA SER A 119 13.17 43.61 -43.04
C SER A 119 13.23 45.15 -43.09
N ARG A 120 13.02 45.85 -41.97
CA ARG A 120 13.06 47.33 -41.96
C ARG A 120 14.48 47.87 -41.98
N ALA A 121 14.79 48.71 -42.97
CA ALA A 121 16.10 49.33 -43.13
C ALA A 121 16.57 50.19 -41.94
N GLU A 122 15.64 50.69 -41.11
CA GLU A 122 15.98 51.46 -39.90
C GLU A 122 16.64 50.61 -38.81
N LEU A 123 16.46 49.29 -38.85
CA LEU A 123 17.00 48.35 -37.85
C LEU A 123 18.54 48.37 -37.83
N TYR A 124 19.18 48.66 -38.96
CA TYR A 124 20.63 48.72 -39.11
C TYR A 124 21.29 49.73 -38.15
N LYS A 125 20.58 50.79 -37.75
CA LYS A 125 21.11 51.82 -36.84
C LYS A 125 21.34 51.30 -35.42
N TYR A 126 20.65 50.22 -35.06
CA TYR A 126 20.64 49.64 -33.72
C TYR A 126 21.50 48.38 -33.64
N PHE A 127 21.94 47.87 -34.78
CA PHE A 127 22.67 46.61 -34.88
C PHE A 127 24.06 46.73 -34.23
N SER A 128 24.41 45.75 -33.40
CA SER A 128 25.74 45.57 -32.81
C SER A 128 26.51 44.49 -33.56
N PRO A 129 27.53 44.84 -34.36
CA PRO A 129 28.37 43.85 -35.06
C PRO A 129 29.03 42.86 -34.09
N ASP A 130 29.50 43.33 -32.93
CA ASP A 130 30.17 42.52 -31.92
C ASP A 130 29.29 41.38 -31.41
N ALA A 131 27.96 41.54 -31.43
CA ALA A 131 27.02 40.49 -31.05
C ALA A 131 27.06 39.28 -31.99
N LEU A 132 27.41 39.49 -33.28
CA LEU A 132 27.64 38.40 -34.24
C LEU A 132 29.00 37.73 -34.08
N GLU A 133 29.88 38.28 -33.25
CA GLU A 133 31.17 37.67 -32.90
C GLU A 133 31.08 36.78 -31.65
N ASN A 134 29.91 36.66 -31.02
CA ASN A 134 29.70 35.68 -29.96
C ASN A 134 29.79 34.26 -30.54
N ALA A 135 30.85 33.53 -30.17
CA ALA A 135 31.16 32.20 -30.69
C ALA A 135 30.16 31.11 -30.24
N ASN A 136 29.47 31.34 -29.12
CA ASN A 136 28.52 30.38 -28.57
C ASN A 136 27.12 30.59 -29.14
N ALA A 137 26.70 31.83 -29.36
CA ALA A 137 25.36 32.12 -29.84
C ALA A 137 25.14 31.59 -31.27
N THR A 138 24.01 30.94 -31.51
CA THR A 138 23.61 30.45 -32.84
C THR A 138 22.39 31.18 -33.40
N HIS A 139 21.53 31.68 -32.52
CA HIS A 139 20.29 32.37 -32.85
C HIS A 139 20.13 33.65 -32.02
N CYS A 140 19.21 34.51 -32.44
CA CYS A 140 18.71 35.62 -31.63
C CYS A 140 17.18 35.56 -31.52
N VAL A 141 16.64 36.10 -30.43
CA VAL A 141 15.19 36.23 -30.24
C VAL A 141 14.64 37.30 -31.19
N VAL A 142 13.70 36.94 -32.06
CA VAL A 142 12.97 37.88 -32.92
C VAL A 142 11.49 37.98 -32.55
N GLY A 143 10.97 37.05 -31.76
CA GLY A 143 9.60 37.10 -31.26
C GLY A 143 9.46 36.51 -29.88
N ILE A 144 8.48 37.01 -29.13
CA ILE A 144 8.16 36.55 -27.78
C ILE A 144 6.64 36.43 -27.66
N THR A 145 6.15 35.25 -27.32
CA THR A 145 4.75 35.04 -26.94
C THR A 145 4.64 35.15 -25.42
N TRP A 146 3.75 36.02 -24.96
CA TRP A 146 3.52 36.30 -23.55
C TRP A 146 2.21 35.69 -23.04
N GLY A 147 2.15 35.41 -21.74
CA GLY A 147 0.97 34.87 -21.07
C GLY A 147 1.29 34.16 -19.76
N ALA A 148 0.62 33.05 -19.45
CA ALA A 148 0.97 32.17 -18.33
C ALA A 148 0.54 30.71 -18.57
N HIS A 149 1.33 29.80 -18.02
CA HIS A 149 0.95 28.40 -17.81
C HIS A 149 0.69 28.19 -16.32
N ILE A 150 -0.47 27.61 -15.99
CA ILE A 150 -0.84 27.32 -14.61
C ILE A 150 -1.38 25.90 -14.54
N GLY A 151 -0.68 25.05 -13.80
CA GLY A 151 -1.09 23.69 -13.48
C GLY A 151 -1.71 23.61 -12.10
N ALA A 152 -2.86 22.92 -12.01
CA ALA A 152 -3.42 22.45 -10.76
C ALA A 152 -3.31 20.93 -10.72
N THR A 153 -2.48 20.42 -9.81
CA THR A 153 -2.24 19.00 -9.61
C THR A 153 -3.08 18.48 -8.46
N PHE A 154 -3.88 17.45 -8.76
CA PHE A 154 -4.74 16.73 -7.83
C PHE A 154 -4.10 15.38 -7.51
N GLU A 155 -3.90 15.10 -6.23
CA GLU A 155 -3.19 13.91 -5.77
C GLU A 155 -3.92 13.21 -4.63
N GLU A 156 -4.04 11.89 -4.72
CA GLU A 156 -4.47 11.03 -3.62
C GLU A 156 -3.59 9.79 -3.55
N THR A 157 -3.25 9.38 -2.32
CA THR A 157 -2.50 8.15 -2.07
C THR A 157 -3.47 7.05 -1.68
N LEU A 158 -3.51 5.99 -2.48
CA LEU A 158 -4.36 4.83 -2.23
C LEU A 158 -3.66 3.78 -1.35
N ALA A 159 -4.47 2.89 -0.77
CA ALA A 159 -3.97 1.72 -0.05
C ALA A 159 -3.25 0.73 -0.97
N THR A 160 -3.80 0.48 -2.17
CA THR A 160 -3.27 -0.45 -3.18
C THR A 160 -3.09 0.24 -4.54
N SER A 161 -2.22 -0.31 -5.38
CA SER A 161 -1.96 0.22 -6.73
C SER A 161 -2.98 -0.24 -7.78
N GLU A 162 -3.83 -1.22 -7.47
CA GLU A 162 -4.73 -1.87 -8.44
C GLU A 162 -5.77 -0.90 -9.02
N ALA A 163 -6.32 -0.02 -8.20
CA ALA A 163 -7.35 0.94 -8.60
C ALA A 163 -6.78 2.26 -9.16
N VAL A 164 -5.45 2.44 -9.18
CA VAL A 164 -4.82 3.74 -9.49
C VAL A 164 -5.16 4.19 -10.91
N GLU A 165 -5.00 3.31 -11.90
CA GLU A 165 -5.23 3.66 -13.31
C GLU A 165 -6.71 3.99 -13.57
N GLU A 166 -7.62 3.19 -13.01
CA GLU A 166 -9.07 3.41 -13.13
C GLU A 166 -9.49 4.74 -12.49
N LEU A 167 -9.10 4.98 -11.24
CA LEU A 167 -9.45 6.21 -10.52
C LEU A 167 -8.82 7.44 -11.16
N GLN A 168 -7.62 7.31 -11.70
CA GLN A 168 -6.97 8.37 -12.44
C GLN A 168 -7.72 8.71 -13.73
N GLY A 169 -8.15 7.71 -14.50
CA GLY A 169 -8.98 7.90 -15.69
C GLY A 169 -10.32 8.55 -15.36
N GLN A 170 -10.96 8.13 -14.26
CA GLN A 170 -12.20 8.74 -13.77
C GLN A 170 -12.00 10.22 -13.38
N LEU A 171 -10.97 10.53 -12.58
CA LEU A 171 -10.65 11.90 -12.18
C LEU A 171 -10.34 12.79 -13.40
N ALA A 172 -9.55 12.29 -14.34
CA ALA A 172 -9.22 13.01 -15.56
C ALA A 172 -10.46 13.28 -16.43
N ALA A 173 -11.35 12.30 -16.57
CA ALA A 173 -12.62 12.47 -17.28
C ALA A 173 -13.51 13.53 -16.61
N SER A 174 -13.60 13.53 -15.27
CA SER A 174 -14.36 14.53 -14.53
C SER A 174 -13.77 15.93 -14.70
N LEU A 175 -12.45 16.10 -14.58
CA LEU A 175 -11.81 17.41 -14.78
C LEU A 175 -11.99 17.92 -16.22
N LYS A 176 -11.92 17.04 -17.24
CA LYS A 176 -12.23 17.39 -18.64
C LYS A 176 -13.66 17.90 -18.79
N LYS A 177 -14.64 17.30 -18.11
CA LYS A 177 -16.04 17.77 -18.11
C LYS A 177 -16.20 19.15 -17.49
N VAL A 178 -15.52 19.42 -16.37
CA VAL A 178 -15.60 20.75 -15.71
C VAL A 178 -15.02 21.85 -16.60
N ALA A 179 -13.96 21.54 -17.34
CA ALA A 179 -13.33 22.49 -18.25
C ALA A 179 -14.24 22.93 -19.40
N ILE A 180 -15.06 22.02 -19.93
CA ILE A 180 -16.10 22.34 -20.92
C ILE A 180 -17.06 23.40 -20.37
N ASN A 181 -17.36 23.36 -19.07
CA ASN A 181 -18.25 24.34 -18.41
C ASN A 181 -17.60 25.72 -18.17
N ILE A 182 -16.27 25.87 -18.33
CA ILE A 182 -15.63 27.20 -18.32
C ILE A 182 -15.95 27.96 -19.62
N SER A 183 -16.28 27.23 -20.70
CA SER A 183 -16.70 27.80 -21.99
C SER A 183 -18.20 28.04 -22.16
N GLY A 184 -19.06 27.66 -21.18
CA GLY A 184 -20.52 27.80 -21.30
C GLY A 184 -21.29 27.83 -19.96
N GLN A 185 -22.40 28.59 -19.92
CA GLN A 185 -23.25 28.81 -18.73
C GLN A 185 -24.14 27.60 -18.38
N ALA A 186 -23.56 26.47 -17.97
CA ALA A 186 -24.31 25.34 -17.37
C ALA A 186 -23.82 25.03 -15.94
N LYS A 187 -24.74 24.57 -15.08
CA LYS A 187 -24.50 24.39 -13.62
C LYS A 187 -23.55 23.22 -13.31
N LEU A 188 -22.75 23.41 -12.25
CA LEU A 188 -21.70 22.54 -11.71
C LEU A 188 -22.17 21.23 -11.03
N GLU A 189 -23.42 20.82 -11.19
CA GLU A 189 -24.07 19.76 -10.37
C GLU A 189 -23.48 18.33 -10.56
N ASP A 190 -22.65 18.07 -11.59
CA ASP A 190 -22.10 16.74 -11.90
C ASP A 190 -20.72 16.43 -11.26
N VAL A 191 -20.05 17.41 -10.63
CA VAL A 191 -18.70 17.22 -10.05
C VAL A 191 -18.75 16.51 -8.70
N ASP A 192 -19.75 16.87 -7.87
CA ASP A 192 -19.94 16.35 -6.52
C ASP A 192 -20.13 14.84 -6.46
N ARG A 193 -20.81 14.24 -7.46
CA ARG A 193 -21.00 12.79 -7.53
C ARG A 193 -19.69 12.02 -7.67
N THR A 194 -18.67 12.57 -8.35
CA THR A 194 -17.34 11.92 -8.46
C THR A 194 -16.43 12.25 -7.29
N ASN A 195 -16.52 13.47 -6.72
CA ASN A 195 -15.78 13.83 -5.50
C ASN A 195 -16.13 12.93 -4.31
N SER A 196 -17.37 12.43 -4.24
CA SER A 196 -17.80 11.48 -3.20
C SER A 196 -16.99 10.16 -3.14
N LYS A 197 -16.22 9.82 -4.18
CA LYS A 197 -15.36 8.62 -4.23
C LYS A 197 -13.92 8.86 -3.74
N PHE A 198 -13.50 10.12 -3.64
CA PHE A 198 -12.14 10.49 -3.23
C PHE A 198 -12.19 10.99 -1.79
N HIS A 199 -11.39 10.41 -0.90
CA HIS A 199 -11.52 10.65 0.54
C HIS A 199 -10.86 11.97 0.95
N SER A 200 -9.77 12.33 0.27
CA SER A 200 -9.04 13.59 0.48
C SER A 200 -8.09 13.88 -0.69
N LEU A 201 -8.51 14.71 -1.64
CA LEU A 201 -7.64 15.18 -2.72
C LEU A 201 -6.71 16.26 -2.19
N LYS A 202 -5.41 16.02 -2.25
CA LYS A 202 -4.40 17.06 -2.08
C LYS A 202 -4.30 17.86 -3.37
N ILE A 203 -4.49 19.17 -3.29
CA ILE A 203 -4.39 20.07 -4.43
C ILE A 203 -3.12 20.90 -4.29
N SER A 204 -2.35 21.01 -5.38
CA SER A 204 -1.17 21.87 -5.44
C SER A 204 -1.12 22.62 -6.77
N PHE A 205 -0.59 23.84 -6.76
CA PHE A 205 -0.43 24.64 -7.96
C PHE A 205 1.02 24.75 -8.38
N SER A 206 1.24 24.65 -9.68
CA SER A 206 2.49 24.94 -10.35
C SER A 206 2.24 26.02 -11.38
N GLY A 207 2.70 27.24 -11.14
CA GLY A 207 2.40 28.37 -12.00
C GLY A 207 3.30 29.56 -11.71
N ASP A 208 3.45 30.43 -12.70
CA ASP A 208 4.24 31.67 -12.58
C ASP A 208 3.39 32.86 -12.07
N VAL A 209 2.25 32.55 -11.46
CA VAL A 209 1.31 33.50 -10.86
C VAL A 209 1.24 33.18 -9.38
N LEU A 210 1.43 34.19 -8.53
CA LEU A 210 1.22 34.07 -7.08
C LEU A 210 -0.27 33.86 -6.82
N ILE A 211 -0.59 32.73 -6.22
CA ILE A 211 -1.94 32.38 -5.79
C ILE A 211 -1.95 32.53 -4.27
N GLU A 212 -2.67 33.54 -3.78
CA GLU A 212 -2.70 33.89 -2.35
C GLU A 212 -3.41 32.83 -1.51
N ASP A 213 -4.51 32.28 -2.02
CA ASP A 213 -5.30 31.25 -1.34
C ASP A 213 -5.05 29.87 -1.95
N VAL A 214 -4.49 28.94 -1.17
CA VAL A 214 -4.32 27.55 -1.60
C VAL A 214 -5.69 26.88 -1.62
N PRO A 215 -6.18 26.44 -2.78
CA PRO A 215 -7.52 25.87 -2.90
C PRO A 215 -7.59 24.48 -2.26
N ASN A 216 -8.73 24.16 -1.65
CA ASN A 216 -8.99 22.87 -1.02
C ASN A 216 -9.99 22.02 -1.80
N THR A 217 -10.71 22.62 -2.76
CA THR A 217 -11.67 21.92 -3.60
C THR A 217 -11.38 22.10 -5.08
N VAL A 218 -11.93 21.20 -5.91
CA VAL A 218 -11.90 21.33 -7.37
C VAL A 218 -12.57 22.64 -7.82
N GLU A 219 -13.63 23.09 -7.15
CA GLU A 219 -14.34 24.32 -7.49
C GLU A 219 -13.50 25.58 -7.25
N ASP A 220 -12.74 25.59 -6.15
CA ASP A 220 -11.82 26.69 -5.84
C ASP A 220 -10.78 26.85 -6.96
N VAL A 221 -10.24 25.72 -7.46
CA VAL A 221 -9.29 25.71 -8.59
C VAL A 221 -9.86 26.42 -9.82
N PHE A 222 -11.08 26.08 -10.21
CA PHE A 222 -11.71 26.69 -11.39
C PHE A 222 -12.13 28.14 -11.16
N THR A 223 -12.42 28.52 -9.91
CA THR A 223 -12.63 29.93 -9.53
C THR A 223 -11.35 30.74 -9.66
N ILE A 224 -10.19 30.17 -9.30
CA ILE A 224 -8.88 30.79 -9.51
C ILE A 224 -8.63 30.94 -11.01
N PHE A 225 -8.83 29.90 -11.83
CA PHE A 225 -8.61 29.98 -13.28
C PHE A 225 -9.45 31.07 -13.97
N LYS A 226 -10.69 31.31 -13.51
CA LYS A 226 -11.51 32.44 -14.00
C LYS A 226 -10.89 33.81 -13.70
N LYS A 227 -10.12 33.94 -12.62
CA LYS A 227 -9.44 35.18 -12.22
C LYS A 227 -8.05 35.34 -12.88
N VAL A 228 -7.46 34.28 -13.43
CA VAL A 228 -6.11 34.34 -14.01
C VAL A 228 -5.94 35.46 -15.06
N PRO A 229 -6.85 35.64 -16.05
CA PRO A 229 -6.70 36.71 -17.02
C PRO A 229 -6.65 38.12 -16.41
N SER A 230 -7.39 38.37 -15.32
CA SER A 230 -7.33 39.67 -14.63
C SER A 230 -6.06 39.82 -13.79
N MET A 231 -5.55 38.74 -13.19
CA MET A 231 -4.26 38.72 -12.50
C MET A 231 -3.11 39.04 -13.47
N LEU A 232 -3.14 38.48 -14.69
CA LEU A 232 -2.10 38.75 -15.70
C LEU A 232 -2.08 40.21 -16.18
N LYS A 233 -3.20 40.94 -16.11
CA LYS A 233 -3.23 42.38 -16.44
C LYS A 233 -2.32 43.21 -15.54
N GLN A 234 -2.05 42.74 -14.33
CA GLN A 234 -1.21 43.44 -13.35
C GLN A 234 0.29 43.12 -13.54
N LEU A 235 0.64 42.10 -14.33
CA LEU A 235 2.01 41.63 -14.54
C LEU A 235 2.58 42.13 -15.88
N ASN A 236 3.80 42.70 -15.84
CA ASN A 236 4.55 43.16 -17.02
C ASN A 236 3.73 44.07 -17.96
N GLY A 237 2.99 45.03 -17.41
CA GLY A 237 2.13 45.93 -18.20
C GLY A 237 1.00 45.19 -18.94
N GLY A 238 0.51 44.10 -18.34
CA GLY A 238 -0.54 43.26 -18.89
C GLY A 238 -0.08 42.22 -19.91
N LYS A 239 1.24 42.00 -20.04
CA LYS A 239 1.81 40.92 -20.85
C LYS A 239 1.81 39.58 -20.10
N GLY A 240 1.99 39.55 -18.78
CA GLY A 240 2.29 38.30 -18.09
C GLY A 240 3.73 37.83 -18.33
N GLN A 241 3.96 36.52 -18.37
CA GLN A 241 5.28 35.85 -18.46
C GLN A 241 5.64 35.41 -19.88
N GLN A 242 6.89 35.05 -20.11
CA GLN A 242 7.40 34.63 -21.43
C GLN A 242 7.17 33.14 -21.63
N LEU A 243 6.29 32.79 -22.57
CA LEU A 243 5.89 31.41 -22.83
C LEU A 243 6.69 30.77 -23.94
N GLU A 244 7.01 31.52 -24.99
CA GLU A 244 7.69 31.01 -26.18
C GLU A 244 8.61 32.09 -26.75
N PHE A 245 9.76 31.65 -27.25
CA PHE A 245 10.71 32.46 -27.98
C PHE A 245 10.76 32.00 -29.44
N GLU A 246 10.58 32.94 -30.35
CA GLU A 246 10.86 32.75 -31.77
C GLU A 246 12.32 33.14 -32.01
N LEU A 247 13.12 32.15 -32.39
CA LEU A 247 14.56 32.26 -32.55
C LEU A 247 14.92 32.27 -34.03
N TYR A 248 15.67 33.28 -34.44
CA TYR A 248 16.12 33.45 -35.83
C TYR A 248 17.62 33.18 -35.94
N PRO A 249 18.09 32.45 -36.95
CA PRO A 249 19.52 32.13 -37.09
C PRO A 249 20.37 33.39 -37.24
N LEU A 250 21.45 33.51 -36.45
CA LEU A 250 22.39 34.64 -36.57
C LEU A 250 23.01 34.71 -37.97
N LYS A 251 23.19 33.55 -38.61
CA LYS A 251 23.66 33.48 -40.00
C LYS A 251 22.81 34.32 -40.96
N ARG A 252 21.48 34.22 -40.81
CA ARG A 252 20.52 34.97 -41.63
C ARG A 252 20.45 36.43 -41.23
N MET A 253 20.56 36.75 -39.94
CA MET A 253 20.63 38.14 -39.51
C MET A 253 21.85 38.84 -40.12
N ALA A 254 23.01 38.18 -40.17
CA ALA A 254 24.21 38.72 -40.79
C ALA A 254 24.00 39.02 -42.29
N GLU A 255 23.35 38.09 -43.02
CA GLU A 255 22.98 38.30 -44.42
C GLU A 255 22.05 39.52 -44.58
N ILE A 256 21.04 39.66 -43.71
CA ILE A 256 20.14 40.82 -43.70
C ILE A 256 20.91 42.11 -43.46
N PHE A 257 21.85 42.13 -42.52
CA PHE A 257 22.68 43.32 -42.22
C PHE A 257 23.86 43.52 -43.17
N LYS A 258 24.02 42.65 -44.18
CA LYS A 258 25.17 42.65 -45.10
C LYS A 258 26.51 42.63 -44.34
N HIS A 259 26.55 41.88 -43.24
CA HIS A 259 27.72 41.72 -42.40
C HIS A 259 28.36 40.35 -42.65
N GLU A 260 29.69 40.32 -42.80
CA GLU A 260 30.44 39.09 -43.01
C GLU A 260 30.69 38.39 -41.67
N LEU A 261 30.33 37.11 -41.58
CA LEU A 261 30.56 36.32 -40.38
C LEU A 261 31.97 35.76 -40.36
N ARG A 262 32.69 36.03 -39.27
CA ARG A 262 34.02 35.46 -39.01
C ARG A 262 33.98 34.08 -38.35
N ILE A 263 32.82 33.68 -37.85
CA ILE A 263 32.63 32.47 -37.05
C ILE A 263 31.63 31.55 -37.73
N GLU A 264 32.09 30.35 -38.08
CA GLU A 264 31.22 29.27 -38.55
C GLU A 264 30.54 28.58 -37.37
N ARG A 265 29.23 28.34 -37.51
CA ARG A 265 28.39 27.77 -36.46
C ARG A 265 27.72 26.51 -36.99
N MET A 266 28.25 25.36 -36.57
CA MET A 266 27.67 24.07 -36.92
C MET A 266 26.50 23.74 -35.99
N ILE A 267 25.41 23.26 -36.57
CA ILE A 267 24.21 22.83 -35.86
C ILE A 267 23.75 21.53 -36.52
N LYS A 268 24.01 20.40 -35.87
CA LYS A 268 23.49 19.09 -36.25
C LYS A 268 22.33 18.72 -35.34
N GLU A 269 21.32 18.07 -35.90
CA GLU A 269 20.23 17.46 -35.13
C GLU A 269 20.55 16.00 -34.85
N VAL A 270 19.98 15.47 -33.75
CA VAL A 270 20.06 14.06 -33.40
C VAL A 270 18.90 13.30 -34.06
N THR A 271 19.17 12.11 -34.58
CA THR A 271 18.16 11.27 -35.22
C THR A 271 17.03 10.84 -34.26
N ASN A 272 15.82 10.71 -34.81
CA ASN A 272 14.64 10.27 -34.07
C ASN A 272 14.81 8.87 -33.44
N LEU A 273 15.65 8.01 -34.03
CA LEU A 273 15.94 6.68 -33.50
C LEU A 273 16.64 6.78 -32.13
N ILE A 274 17.69 7.59 -32.05
CA ILE A 274 18.44 7.84 -30.81
C ILE A 274 17.55 8.52 -29.78
N MET A 275 16.74 9.49 -30.21
CA MET A 275 15.81 10.20 -29.33
C MET A 275 14.82 9.25 -28.66
N ASN A 276 14.14 8.39 -29.43
CA ASN A 276 13.20 7.41 -28.87
C ASN A 276 13.90 6.43 -27.92
N ARG A 277 15.17 6.08 -28.19
CA ARG A 277 15.96 5.21 -27.32
C ARG A 277 16.29 5.88 -25.99
N ILE A 278 16.67 7.16 -26.00
CA ILE A 278 16.87 7.97 -24.79
C ILE A 278 15.56 8.07 -24.00
N GLU A 279 14.45 8.42 -24.65
CA GLU A 279 13.11 8.48 -24.02
C GLU A 279 12.77 7.18 -23.28
N ASN A 280 12.96 6.03 -23.95
CA ASN A 280 12.68 4.73 -23.37
C ASN A 280 13.58 4.39 -22.16
N ILE A 281 14.86 4.77 -22.21
CA ILE A 281 15.79 4.56 -21.09
C ILE A 281 15.34 5.36 -19.87
N PHE A 282 15.07 6.66 -20.01
CA PHE A 282 14.63 7.48 -18.88
C PHE A 282 13.28 7.05 -18.32
N GLU A 283 12.34 6.61 -19.14
CA GLU A 283 11.07 6.06 -18.64
C GLU A 283 11.30 4.79 -17.80
N GLN A 284 12.23 3.91 -18.22
CA GLN A 284 12.64 2.76 -17.41
C GLN A 284 13.29 3.17 -16.09
N ILE A 285 14.14 4.20 -16.08
CA ILE A 285 14.75 4.76 -14.85
C ILE A 285 13.65 5.27 -13.90
N ILE A 286 12.71 6.06 -14.41
CA ILE A 286 11.57 6.59 -13.64
C ILE A 286 10.72 5.43 -13.09
N GLN A 287 10.46 4.39 -13.87
CA GLN A 287 9.76 3.20 -13.40
C GLN A 287 10.54 2.45 -12.31
N GLY A 288 11.84 2.23 -12.48
CA GLY A 288 12.69 1.59 -11.49
C GLY A 288 12.70 2.34 -10.15
N LYS A 289 12.86 3.66 -10.20
CA LYS A 289 12.79 4.53 -9.01
C LYS A 289 11.44 4.45 -8.30
N ARG A 290 10.33 4.44 -9.04
CA ARG A 290 8.98 4.25 -8.48
C ARG A 290 8.89 2.94 -7.68
N MET A 291 9.34 1.83 -8.28
CA MET A 291 9.34 0.53 -7.60
C MET A 291 10.21 0.52 -6.33
N MET A 292 11.39 1.16 -6.40
CA MET A 292 12.27 1.28 -5.24
C MET A 292 11.65 2.12 -4.11
N ASN A 293 11.03 3.26 -4.45
CA ASN A 293 10.35 4.11 -3.48
C ASN A 293 9.14 3.41 -2.85
N ASP A 294 8.41 2.58 -3.59
CA ASP A 294 7.32 1.77 -3.05
C ASP A 294 7.82 0.75 -2.03
N PHE A 295 8.96 0.12 -2.30
CA PHE A 295 9.61 -0.79 -1.38
C PHE A 295 10.08 -0.05 -0.11
N LEU A 296 10.77 1.08 -0.28
CA LEU A 296 11.21 1.95 0.82
C LEU A 296 10.04 2.43 1.71
N ALA A 297 8.92 2.82 1.11
CA ALA A 297 7.75 3.28 1.86
C ALA A 297 7.15 2.22 2.79
N LYS A 298 7.35 0.93 2.49
CA LYS A 298 6.94 -0.16 3.40
C LYS A 298 7.91 -0.32 4.58
N ILE A 299 9.16 0.06 4.38
CA ILE A 299 10.27 -0.15 5.31
C ILE A 299 10.45 1.06 6.23
N GLU A 300 10.11 2.26 5.76
CA GLU A 300 10.23 3.54 6.48
C GLU A 300 9.70 3.48 7.93
N PRO A 301 8.49 2.95 8.22
CA PRO A 301 8.00 2.84 9.61
C PRO A 301 8.80 1.87 10.50
N TRP A 302 9.56 0.97 9.87
CA TRP A 302 10.32 -0.12 10.50
C TRP A 302 11.82 0.15 10.57
N GLN A 303 12.32 1.27 10.02
CA GLN A 303 13.76 1.57 9.93
C GLN A 303 14.48 1.51 11.28
N GLY A 304 13.82 1.94 12.36
CA GLY A 304 14.39 1.89 13.71
C GLY A 304 14.30 0.52 14.41
N TRP A 305 13.69 -0.48 13.78
CA TRP A 305 13.36 -1.79 14.37
C TRP A 305 14.05 -2.97 13.70
N ILE A 306 14.53 -2.77 12.49
CA ILE A 306 15.25 -3.80 11.72
C ILE A 306 16.75 -3.54 11.74
N SER A 307 17.55 -4.54 11.37
CA SER A 307 19.01 -4.43 11.40
C SER A 307 19.50 -3.24 10.57
N PRO A 308 20.44 -2.42 11.08
CA PRO A 308 21.09 -1.36 10.31
C PRO A 308 21.67 -1.87 8.97
N ASP A 309 22.22 -3.08 8.95
CA ASP A 309 22.80 -3.69 7.75
C ASP A 309 21.76 -3.86 6.63
N TRP A 310 20.51 -4.15 6.98
CA TRP A 310 19.43 -4.30 6.00
C TRP A 310 19.05 -2.94 5.41
N ILE A 311 19.05 -1.88 6.24
CA ILE A 311 18.79 -0.52 5.80
C ILE A 311 19.92 -0.02 4.90
N GLU A 312 21.17 -0.28 5.27
CA GLU A 312 22.36 0.11 4.50
C GLU A 312 22.29 -0.44 3.07
N VAL A 313 22.02 -1.73 2.89
CA VAL A 313 21.87 -2.36 1.56
C VAL A 313 20.82 -1.66 0.67
N ILE A 314 19.71 -1.22 1.27
CA ILE A 314 18.61 -0.56 0.55
C ILE A 314 18.97 0.89 0.23
N CYS A 315 19.56 1.61 1.20
CA CYS A 315 20.05 2.97 1.03
C CYS A 315 21.14 3.05 -0.03
N ASP A 316 22.07 2.09 -0.06
CA ASP A 316 23.12 1.98 -1.08
C ASP A 316 22.53 1.80 -2.48
N LYS A 317 21.52 0.93 -2.62
CA LYS A 317 20.82 0.78 -3.90
C LYS A 317 20.12 2.07 -4.31
N GLN A 318 19.48 2.77 -3.38
CA GLN A 318 18.82 4.05 -3.66
C GLN A 318 19.84 5.11 -4.11
N ALA A 319 20.97 5.23 -3.41
CA ALA A 319 22.05 6.13 -3.74
C ALA A 319 22.66 5.80 -5.12
N ALA A 320 22.87 4.51 -5.42
CA ALA A 320 23.34 4.06 -6.72
C ALA A 320 22.38 4.45 -7.85
N LEU A 321 21.06 4.37 -7.64
CA LEU A 321 20.07 4.81 -8.63
C LEU A 321 20.15 6.32 -8.91
N VAL A 322 20.25 7.14 -7.86
CA VAL A 322 20.35 8.59 -8.03
C VAL A 322 21.68 8.98 -8.69
N GLY A 323 22.79 8.40 -8.23
CA GLY A 323 24.13 8.70 -8.76
C GLY A 323 24.31 8.27 -10.22
N GLU A 324 23.76 7.11 -10.60
CA GLU A 324 23.83 6.58 -11.97
C GLU A 324 22.98 7.39 -12.96
N GLU A 325 21.78 7.81 -12.57
CA GLU A 325 20.96 8.70 -13.40
C GLU A 325 21.68 10.03 -13.64
N LEU A 326 22.19 10.67 -12.58
CA LEU A 326 22.93 11.93 -12.71
C LEU A 326 24.14 11.77 -13.63
N ARG A 327 24.90 10.67 -13.49
CA ARG A 327 26.03 10.39 -14.37
C ARG A 327 25.61 10.23 -15.83
N THR A 328 24.54 9.48 -16.07
CA THR A 328 23.96 9.29 -17.41
C THR A 328 23.51 10.61 -18.01
N GLN A 329 22.85 11.48 -17.21
CA GLN A 329 22.44 12.82 -17.63
C GLN A 329 23.64 13.69 -18.01
N CYS A 330 24.70 13.73 -17.19
CA CYS A 330 25.91 14.50 -17.49
C CYS A 330 26.62 14.02 -18.76
N GLN A 331 26.73 12.70 -18.95
CA GLN A 331 27.33 12.12 -20.16
C GLN A 331 26.48 12.43 -21.40
N LEU A 332 25.16 12.28 -21.28
CA LEU A 332 24.22 12.62 -22.34
C LEU A 332 24.30 14.10 -22.71
N ALA A 333 24.32 15.00 -21.73
CA ALA A 333 24.44 16.45 -21.94
C ALA A 333 25.70 16.79 -22.74
N THR A 334 26.84 16.22 -22.33
CA THR A 334 28.14 16.47 -22.96
C THR A 334 28.16 15.96 -24.41
N LEU A 335 27.75 14.71 -24.65
CA LEU A 335 27.73 14.15 -26.00
C LEU A 335 26.71 14.84 -26.89
N LEU A 336 25.54 15.21 -26.35
CA LEU A 336 24.50 15.93 -27.09
C LEU A 336 25.03 17.28 -27.60
N GLU A 337 25.74 18.03 -26.77
CA GLU A 337 26.40 19.27 -27.16
C GLU A 337 27.46 19.03 -28.25
N GLN A 338 28.36 18.05 -28.04
CA GLN A 338 29.42 17.73 -29.00
C GLN A 338 28.86 17.31 -30.36
N ILE A 339 27.82 16.48 -30.41
CA ILE A 339 27.15 16.06 -31.65
C ILE A 339 26.52 17.28 -32.34
N ARG A 340 25.80 18.12 -31.60
CA ARG A 340 25.17 19.33 -32.14
C ARG A 340 26.18 20.33 -32.69
N CYS A 341 27.35 20.44 -32.06
CA CYS A 341 28.51 21.19 -32.54
C CYS A 341 29.26 20.51 -33.69
N GLY A 342 28.93 19.25 -34.00
CA GLY A 342 29.60 18.43 -35.01
C GLY A 342 31.00 17.94 -34.62
N GLN A 343 31.34 18.01 -33.33
CA GLN A 343 32.60 17.55 -32.74
C GLN A 343 32.63 16.05 -32.46
N ALA A 344 31.45 15.41 -32.34
CA ALA A 344 31.28 13.98 -32.14
C ALA A 344 30.28 13.38 -33.14
N ASP A 345 30.35 12.07 -33.32
CA ASP A 345 29.41 11.30 -34.15
C ASP A 345 28.31 10.64 -33.31
N GLU A 346 27.15 10.41 -33.90
CA GLU A 346 26.04 9.73 -33.23
C GLU A 346 26.41 8.31 -32.73
N LYS A 347 27.41 7.65 -33.32
CA LYS A 347 27.91 6.35 -32.83
C LYS A 347 28.36 6.38 -31.37
N GLU A 348 28.93 7.48 -30.90
CA GLU A 348 29.35 7.63 -29.50
C GLU A 348 28.13 7.66 -28.56
N MET A 349 27.06 8.33 -28.98
CA MET A 349 25.78 8.29 -28.28
C MET A 349 25.20 6.88 -28.26
N VAL A 350 25.23 6.17 -29.38
CA VAL A 350 24.75 4.78 -29.46
C VAL A 350 25.51 3.89 -28.48
N GLN A 351 26.83 4.03 -28.38
CA GLN A 351 27.66 3.29 -27.41
C GLN A 351 27.27 3.59 -25.96
N LEU A 352 27.03 4.86 -25.62
CA LEU A 352 26.54 5.22 -24.28
C LEU A 352 25.20 4.52 -23.97
N LEU A 353 24.27 4.51 -24.93
CA LEU A 353 22.97 3.86 -24.76
C LEU A 353 23.04 2.33 -24.78
N ASP A 354 24.03 1.73 -25.45
CA ASP A 354 24.32 0.28 -25.41
C ASP A 354 24.88 -0.14 -24.05
N ASN A 355 25.66 0.72 -23.41
CA ASN A 355 26.17 0.50 -22.05
C ASN A 355 25.06 0.56 -20.98
N PHE A 356 23.89 1.14 -21.30
CA PHE A 356 22.68 1.02 -20.48
C PHE A 356 22.03 -0.36 -20.67
N ASN A 357 22.66 -1.38 -20.12
CA ASN A 357 22.20 -2.77 -20.15
C ASN A 357 21.69 -3.22 -18.77
N ASP A 358 21.31 -4.50 -18.64
CA ASP A 358 20.77 -5.08 -17.41
C ASP A 358 21.73 -5.05 -16.19
N GLN A 359 23.02 -4.79 -16.41
CA GLN A 359 24.00 -4.61 -15.33
C GLN A 359 24.01 -3.17 -14.80
N ASN A 360 23.51 -2.20 -15.59
CA ASN A 360 23.42 -0.82 -15.15
C ASN A 360 22.52 -0.73 -13.89
N PRO A 361 22.95 -0.07 -12.80
CA PRO A 361 22.19 0.03 -11.56
C PRO A 361 20.78 0.60 -11.73
N CYS A 362 20.61 1.50 -12.70
CA CYS A 362 19.37 2.18 -13.05
C CYS A 362 18.48 1.41 -14.04
N SER A 363 18.95 0.31 -14.62
CA SER A 363 18.11 -0.49 -15.51
C SER A 363 16.93 -1.07 -14.73
N LEU A 364 15.77 -1.14 -15.38
CA LEU A 364 14.56 -1.71 -14.78
C LEU A 364 14.78 -3.15 -14.33
N MET A 365 15.58 -3.92 -15.08
CA MET A 365 15.92 -5.30 -14.75
C MET A 365 16.82 -5.41 -13.51
N SER A 366 17.81 -4.51 -13.35
CA SER A 366 18.63 -4.45 -12.13
C SER A 366 17.79 -4.13 -10.90
N VAL A 367 16.85 -3.19 -11.00
CA VAL A 367 15.93 -2.86 -9.90
C VAL A 367 15.02 -4.04 -9.58
N LYS A 368 14.37 -4.66 -10.58
CA LYS A 368 13.51 -5.84 -10.38
C LYS A 368 14.26 -6.99 -9.72
N ARG A 369 15.50 -7.24 -10.14
CA ARG A 369 16.37 -8.27 -9.56
C ARG A 369 16.67 -7.97 -8.09
N PHE A 370 17.11 -6.75 -7.79
CA PHE A 370 17.37 -6.32 -6.42
C PHE A 370 16.14 -6.47 -5.52
N LEU A 371 14.97 -6.04 -5.98
CA LEU A 371 13.73 -6.17 -5.21
C LEU A 371 13.35 -7.64 -4.98
N LYS A 372 13.61 -8.52 -5.94
CA LYS A 372 13.39 -9.96 -5.79
C LYS A 372 14.36 -10.58 -4.77
N GLU A 373 15.64 -10.23 -4.85
CA GLU A 373 16.70 -10.69 -3.92
C GLU A 373 16.45 -10.22 -2.49
N ASN A 374 15.80 -9.06 -2.32
CA ASN A 374 15.47 -8.47 -1.02
C ASN A 374 13.98 -8.62 -0.64
N ALA A 375 13.22 -9.46 -1.34
CA ALA A 375 11.80 -9.68 -1.06
C ALA A 375 11.55 -10.26 0.35
N TRP A 376 12.56 -10.93 0.92
CA TRP A 376 12.51 -11.46 2.29
C TRP A 376 12.38 -10.35 3.35
N ILE A 377 12.87 -9.12 3.09
CA ILE A 377 12.70 -7.98 4.01
C ILE A 377 11.23 -7.58 4.09
N ASP A 378 10.55 -7.50 2.94
CA ASP A 378 9.11 -7.22 2.88
C ASP A 378 8.29 -8.34 3.54
N ALA A 379 8.68 -9.60 3.31
CA ALA A 379 8.05 -10.75 3.97
C ALA A 379 8.24 -10.70 5.49
N LYS A 380 9.43 -10.31 5.95
CA LYS A 380 9.76 -10.16 7.37
C LYS A 380 8.92 -9.08 8.04
N ILE A 381 8.87 -7.89 7.43
CA ILE A 381 8.03 -6.79 7.90
C ILE A 381 6.57 -7.22 7.92
N THR A 382 6.10 -7.92 6.88
CA THR A 382 4.73 -8.45 6.82
C THR A 382 4.44 -9.41 7.97
N SER A 383 5.39 -10.30 8.32
CA SER A 383 5.28 -11.23 9.45
C SER A 383 5.20 -10.48 10.78
N LEU A 384 6.11 -9.54 11.02
CA LEU A 384 6.13 -8.70 12.24
C LEU A 384 4.89 -7.80 12.37
N SER A 385 4.35 -7.34 11.24
CA SER A 385 3.15 -6.50 11.19
C SER A 385 1.87 -7.21 11.65
N GLN A 386 1.92 -8.54 11.87
CA GLN A 386 0.79 -9.28 12.46
C GLN A 386 0.60 -8.95 13.94
N PHE A 387 1.60 -8.36 14.59
CA PHE A 387 1.54 -7.91 15.98
C PHE A 387 1.10 -6.46 16.14
N ASP A 388 0.86 -5.74 15.04
CA ASP A 388 0.20 -4.42 15.06
C ASP A 388 -1.26 -4.61 15.55
N ARG A 389 -1.62 -3.92 16.63
CA ARG A 389 -2.90 -4.05 17.34
C ARG A 389 -3.85 -2.88 17.12
N ARG A 390 -3.47 -1.93 16.26
CA ARG A 390 -4.32 -0.76 16.02
C ARG A 390 -5.71 -1.18 15.51
N PRO A 391 -6.77 -0.43 15.87
CA PRO A 391 -8.14 -0.77 15.49
C PRO A 391 -8.30 -0.95 13.98
N ALA A 392 -9.23 -1.82 13.57
CA ALA A 392 -9.48 -2.11 12.16
C ALA A 392 -9.90 -0.88 11.31
N GLN A 393 -10.27 0.23 11.95
CA GLN A 393 -10.60 1.51 11.31
C GLN A 393 -9.36 2.25 10.77
N GLU A 394 -8.16 1.89 11.20
CA GLU A 394 -6.88 2.47 10.73
C GLU A 394 -6.22 1.64 9.62
N LYS A 395 -6.93 0.68 9.02
CA LYS A 395 -6.42 -0.25 7.99
C LYS A 395 -5.78 0.40 6.76
N ASN A 396 -6.09 1.66 6.49
CA ASN A 396 -5.52 2.42 5.36
C ASN A 396 -4.15 3.04 5.69
N GLN A 397 -3.71 3.01 6.95
CA GLN A 397 -2.39 3.47 7.35
C GLN A 397 -1.35 2.35 7.22
N PRO A 398 -0.07 2.68 6.97
CA PRO A 398 1.01 1.72 6.98
C PRO A 398 1.06 1.01 8.35
N LYS A 399 1.21 -0.31 8.35
CA LYS A 399 1.38 -1.06 9.60
C LYS A 399 2.68 -0.67 10.28
N GLU A 400 2.64 -0.56 11.59
CA GLU A 400 3.75 -0.08 12.41
C GLU A 400 4.20 -1.15 13.42
N PRO A 401 5.47 -1.08 13.85
CA PRO A 401 5.96 -1.89 14.95
C PRO A 401 5.16 -1.66 16.23
N ASN A 402 4.76 -2.74 16.90
CA ASN A 402 4.09 -2.67 18.20
C ASN A 402 5.11 -2.80 19.34
N PRO A 403 5.49 -1.71 20.04
CA PRO A 403 6.50 -1.76 21.10
C PRO A 403 6.07 -2.51 22.36
N ASP A 404 4.76 -2.71 22.56
CA ASP A 404 4.26 -3.51 23.67
C ASP A 404 4.39 -5.01 23.41
N MET A 405 4.62 -5.42 22.16
CA MET A 405 4.70 -6.83 21.79
C MET A 405 6.10 -7.22 21.29
N LEU A 406 6.66 -6.39 20.41
CA LEU A 406 8.00 -6.55 19.88
C LEU A 406 8.99 -5.88 20.83
N LEU A 407 10.05 -6.59 21.17
CA LEU A 407 11.19 -5.97 21.83
C LEU A 407 12.03 -5.27 20.77
N LYS A 408 12.59 -4.09 21.08
CA LYS A 408 13.44 -3.27 20.18
C LYS A 408 14.94 -3.45 20.44
N HIS A 409 15.30 -3.67 21.71
CA HIS A 409 16.66 -3.94 22.14
C HIS A 409 16.61 -5.02 23.21
N LEU A 410 17.03 -6.24 22.85
CA LEU A 410 17.15 -7.36 23.78
C LEU A 410 18.57 -7.89 23.73
N THR A 411 19.26 -7.84 24.86
CA THR A 411 20.63 -8.37 25.01
C THR A 411 20.65 -9.70 25.76
N SER A 412 19.70 -9.92 26.67
CA SER A 412 19.61 -11.14 27.49
C SER A 412 18.15 -11.47 27.78
N ILE A 413 17.74 -12.69 27.40
CA ILE A 413 16.40 -13.21 27.70
C ILE A 413 16.21 -13.38 29.21
N ASN A 414 17.26 -13.81 29.91
CA ASN A 414 17.18 -14.06 31.35
C ASN A 414 17.02 -12.75 32.13
N ASP A 415 17.76 -11.71 31.76
CA ASP A 415 17.66 -10.39 32.42
C ASP A 415 16.27 -9.79 32.18
N PHE A 416 15.73 -9.94 30.97
CA PHE A 416 14.36 -9.56 30.67
C PHE A 416 13.35 -10.27 31.60
N ILE A 417 13.46 -11.59 31.76
CA ILE A 417 12.58 -12.38 32.64
C ILE A 417 12.72 -11.94 34.11
N LEU A 418 13.95 -11.67 34.58
CA LEU A 418 14.22 -11.22 35.94
C LEU A 418 13.65 -9.83 36.24
N ASN A 419 13.67 -8.91 35.26
CA ASN A 419 13.02 -7.60 35.39
C ASN A 419 11.51 -7.68 35.59
N TYR A 420 10.91 -8.82 35.24
CA TYR A 420 9.49 -9.12 35.40
C TYR A 420 9.26 -10.29 36.36
N TYR A 421 10.04 -10.34 37.44
CA TYR A 421 10.03 -11.44 38.41
C TYR A 421 8.63 -11.78 38.96
N ASP A 422 7.84 -10.76 39.30
CA ASP A 422 6.50 -10.93 39.89
C ASP A 422 5.39 -11.21 38.87
N ASN A 423 5.75 -11.29 37.59
CA ASN A 423 4.84 -11.50 36.48
C ASN A 423 4.96 -12.91 35.89
N ASP A 424 3.86 -13.37 35.29
CA ASP A 424 3.89 -14.52 34.39
C ASP A 424 4.29 -14.03 32.99
N VAL A 425 5.44 -14.46 32.50
CA VAL A 425 6.01 -13.98 31.24
C VAL A 425 5.91 -15.05 30.16
N TYR A 426 5.22 -14.74 29.07
CA TYR A 426 5.12 -15.57 27.88
C TYR A 426 5.93 -14.96 26.74
N LEU A 427 6.91 -15.72 26.25
CA LEU A 427 7.81 -15.32 25.17
C LEU A 427 7.55 -16.19 23.95
N LEU A 428 7.06 -15.60 22.86
CA LEU A 428 6.98 -16.27 21.57
C LEU A 428 8.30 -16.06 20.81
N HIS A 429 9.01 -17.16 20.56
CA HIS A 429 10.25 -17.16 19.81
C HIS A 429 9.97 -17.39 18.33
N ILE A 430 10.41 -16.46 17.50
CA ILE A 430 10.19 -16.45 16.05
C ILE A 430 11.52 -16.25 15.29
N SER A 431 11.59 -16.78 14.07
CA SER A 431 12.66 -16.60 13.06
C SER A 431 12.11 -17.03 11.70
N THR A 432 12.50 -16.33 10.64
CA THR A 432 12.09 -16.60 9.26
C THR A 432 12.46 -18.02 8.83
N ASP A 433 13.65 -18.49 9.20
CA ASP A 433 14.12 -19.85 8.90
C ASP A 433 13.20 -20.93 9.50
N TRP A 434 12.62 -20.68 10.69
CA TRP A 434 11.69 -21.62 11.30
C TRP A 434 10.31 -21.62 10.64
N GLU A 435 9.85 -20.46 10.16
CA GLU A 435 8.62 -20.36 9.36
C GLU A 435 8.76 -21.16 8.06
N GLU A 436 9.90 -21.03 7.37
CA GLU A 436 10.17 -21.74 6.12
C GLU A 436 10.30 -23.25 6.33
N ARG A 437 11.06 -23.69 7.34
CA ARG A 437 11.26 -25.13 7.62
C ARG A 437 10.01 -25.83 8.13
N ASN A 438 9.17 -25.15 8.93
CA ASN A 438 7.98 -25.76 9.52
C ASN A 438 6.84 -24.76 9.74
N ARG A 439 6.26 -24.32 8.63
CA ARG A 439 5.14 -23.37 8.58
C ARG A 439 3.92 -23.81 9.39
N ALA A 440 3.65 -25.12 9.47
CA ALA A 440 2.55 -25.66 10.26
C ALA A 440 2.75 -25.45 11.76
N ASN A 441 3.97 -25.70 12.28
CA ASN A 441 4.28 -25.39 13.66
C ASN A 441 4.28 -23.88 13.92
N TRP A 442 4.82 -23.08 13.01
CA TRP A 442 4.84 -21.63 13.12
C TRP A 442 3.46 -21.03 13.40
N TYR A 443 2.50 -21.24 12.47
CA TYR A 443 1.16 -20.70 12.63
C TYR A 443 0.42 -21.30 13.83
N LYS A 444 0.74 -22.54 14.18
CA LYS A 444 0.20 -23.18 15.37
C LYS A 444 0.65 -22.45 16.64
N GLN A 445 1.94 -22.19 16.82
CA GLN A 445 2.45 -21.46 17.98
C GLN A 445 1.91 -20.03 18.02
N LEU A 446 1.88 -19.35 16.87
CA LEU A 446 1.32 -18.00 16.77
C LEU A 446 -0.15 -17.96 17.23
N ARG A 447 -0.98 -18.92 16.77
CA ARG A 447 -2.38 -19.04 17.18
C ARG A 447 -2.51 -19.33 18.68
N CYS A 448 -1.69 -20.23 19.21
CA CYS A 448 -1.69 -20.54 20.64
C CYS A 448 -1.31 -19.31 21.48
N PHE A 449 -0.29 -18.57 21.07
CA PHE A 449 0.14 -17.35 21.74
C PHE A 449 -1.00 -16.31 21.78
N TYR A 450 -1.69 -16.10 20.66
CA TYR A 450 -2.83 -15.19 20.58
C TYR A 450 -4.01 -15.62 21.47
N ASN A 451 -4.31 -16.93 21.50
CA ASN A 451 -5.36 -17.47 22.36
C ASN A 451 -5.02 -17.31 23.85
N LEU A 452 -3.78 -17.58 24.25
CA LEU A 452 -3.32 -17.39 25.64
C LEU A 452 -3.46 -15.93 26.07
N GLN A 453 -3.11 -15.02 25.18
CA GLN A 453 -3.23 -13.60 25.45
C GLN A 453 -4.69 -13.16 25.63
N LYS A 454 -5.59 -13.61 24.75
CA LYS A 454 -7.03 -13.35 24.90
C LYS A 454 -7.61 -13.90 26.20
N ALA A 455 -7.21 -15.13 26.56
CA ALA A 455 -7.62 -15.73 27.81
C ALA A 455 -7.14 -14.89 29.01
N ALA A 456 -5.89 -14.46 29.00
CA ALA A 456 -5.33 -13.59 30.05
C ALA A 456 -6.06 -12.23 30.14
N GLU A 457 -6.47 -11.63 29.03
CA GLU A 457 -7.24 -10.37 28.99
C GLU A 457 -8.64 -10.50 29.62
N SER A 458 -9.23 -11.71 29.64
CA SER A 458 -10.58 -11.96 30.20
C SER A 458 -10.61 -12.19 31.72
N ILE A 459 -9.45 -12.37 32.37
CA ILE A 459 -9.35 -12.66 33.80
C ILE A 459 -8.89 -11.40 34.54
N ALA A 460 -9.44 -11.13 35.73
CA ALA A 460 -9.11 -9.95 36.55
C ALA A 460 -7.61 -9.81 36.91
N GLU A 461 -6.83 -10.88 36.74
CA GLU A 461 -5.38 -10.96 36.93
C GLU A 461 -4.54 -10.54 35.70
N ALA A 462 -5.17 -10.05 34.62
CA ALA A 462 -4.50 -9.57 33.40
C ALA A 462 -3.32 -8.61 33.68
N LYS A 463 -3.33 -7.90 34.81
CA LYS A 463 -2.26 -6.98 35.24
C LYS A 463 -0.92 -7.67 35.63
N LYS A 464 -0.88 -9.00 35.79
CA LYS A 464 0.35 -9.74 36.16
C LYS A 464 0.95 -10.56 35.02
N THR A 465 0.37 -10.57 33.82
CA THR A 465 0.86 -11.40 32.71
C THR A 465 1.46 -10.56 31.59
N ILE A 466 2.62 -10.95 31.10
CA ILE A 466 3.39 -10.23 30.08
C ILE A 466 3.58 -11.11 28.87
N PHE A 467 3.19 -10.61 27.71
CA PHE A 467 3.37 -11.28 26.42
C PHE A 467 4.38 -10.49 25.59
N ARG A 468 5.43 -11.16 25.11
CA ARG A 468 6.40 -10.58 24.18
C ARG A 468 6.79 -11.55 23.09
N VAL A 469 7.21 -10.99 21.97
CA VAL A 469 7.72 -11.71 20.81
C VAL A 469 9.21 -11.41 20.68
N ILE A 470 10.01 -12.47 20.54
CA ILE A 470 11.45 -12.42 20.34
C ILE A 470 11.75 -12.92 18.95
N ASP A 471 12.27 -12.02 18.13
CA ASP A 471 12.67 -12.33 16.77
C ASP A 471 14.18 -12.58 16.68
N HIS A 472 14.55 -13.85 16.46
CA HIS A 472 15.94 -14.28 16.41
C HIS A 472 16.66 -13.93 15.10
N ASP A 473 15.99 -13.24 14.17
CA ASP A 473 16.63 -12.63 13.01
C ASP A 473 16.99 -11.16 13.28
N LEU A 474 16.32 -10.52 14.25
CA LEU A 474 16.64 -9.16 14.71
C LEU A 474 17.72 -9.17 15.81
N TYR A 475 17.84 -10.28 16.54
CA TYR A 475 18.77 -10.45 17.66
C TYR A 475 19.62 -11.71 17.48
N THR A 476 20.69 -11.60 16.69
CA THR A 476 21.55 -12.74 16.35
C THR A 476 22.41 -13.23 17.51
N ASP A 477 22.70 -12.35 18.47
CA ASP A 477 23.66 -12.61 19.55
C ASP A 477 23.00 -13.04 20.87
N LEU A 478 21.72 -13.45 20.83
CA LEU A 478 21.03 -13.92 22.03
C LEU A 478 21.49 -15.32 22.45
N ASP A 479 21.83 -15.45 23.73
CA ASP A 479 22.07 -16.75 24.35
C ASP A 479 20.82 -17.64 24.29
N ALA A 480 21.02 -18.95 24.03
CA ALA A 480 19.99 -19.98 24.05
C ALA A 480 18.84 -19.81 23.01
N LYS A 481 19.21 -19.66 21.73
CA LYS A 481 18.28 -19.73 20.59
C LYS A 481 17.63 -21.13 20.50
N PRO A 482 16.29 -21.23 20.47
CA PRO A 482 15.62 -22.52 20.24
C PRO A 482 15.80 -22.99 18.79
N ASN A 483 15.56 -24.27 18.53
CA ASN A 483 15.71 -24.85 17.18
C ASN A 483 14.44 -24.73 16.31
N MET A 484 13.37 -24.13 16.85
CA MET A 484 12.08 -23.98 16.18
C MET A 484 11.25 -22.87 16.85
N CYS A 485 10.17 -22.45 16.17
CA CYS A 485 9.19 -21.56 16.76
C CYS A 485 8.50 -22.21 17.97
N VAL A 486 8.49 -21.50 19.08
CA VAL A 486 8.08 -22.01 20.39
C VAL A 486 7.60 -20.88 21.30
N ILE A 487 6.70 -21.21 22.23
CA ILE A 487 6.34 -20.34 23.36
C ILE A 487 7.08 -20.85 24.60
N TYR A 488 7.87 -19.98 25.24
CA TYR A 488 8.38 -20.21 26.59
C TYR A 488 7.53 -19.47 27.60
N HIS A 489 7.39 -20.06 28.78
CA HIS A 489 6.72 -19.46 29.92
C HIS A 489 7.71 -19.35 31.07
N ALA A 490 7.75 -18.18 31.72
CA ALA A 490 8.54 -17.96 32.91
C ALA A 490 7.65 -17.45 34.05
N ARG A 491 7.89 -17.98 35.25
CA ARG A 491 7.19 -17.60 36.47
C ARG A 491 8.20 -17.47 37.58
N ARG A 492 8.15 -16.37 38.35
CA ARG A 492 9.11 -16.08 39.45
C ARG A 492 10.56 -16.13 39.00
N GLY A 493 10.86 -15.52 37.85
CA GLY A 493 12.20 -15.49 37.27
C GLY A 493 12.70 -16.81 36.67
N ILE A 494 11.93 -17.90 36.73
CA ILE A 494 12.36 -19.22 36.25
C ILE A 494 11.70 -19.50 34.89
N LYS A 495 12.52 -19.58 33.84
CA LYS A 495 12.11 -20.00 32.49
C LYS A 495 11.82 -21.50 32.44
N SER A 496 10.74 -21.90 31.75
CA SER A 496 10.44 -23.31 31.52
C SER A 496 11.56 -24.01 30.73
N LYS A 497 11.90 -25.24 31.12
CA LYS A 497 12.86 -26.09 30.37
C LYS A 497 12.24 -26.72 29.12
N ASP A 498 10.93 -26.97 29.15
CA ASP A 498 10.14 -27.53 28.05
C ASP A 498 9.32 -26.42 27.38
N ASP A 499 9.05 -26.59 26.08
CA ASP A 499 8.14 -25.75 25.30
C ASP A 499 6.75 -25.70 25.96
N TYR A 500 6.19 -24.52 26.22
CA TYR A 500 4.90 -24.36 26.93
C TYR A 500 3.77 -25.17 26.26
N HIS A 501 3.76 -25.21 24.93
CA HIS A 501 2.79 -26.02 24.20
C HIS A 501 3.02 -27.53 24.41
N SER A 502 4.26 -27.99 24.57
CA SER A 502 4.56 -29.41 24.83
C SER A 502 4.09 -29.84 26.22
N SER A 503 4.16 -28.95 27.23
CA SER A 503 3.65 -29.21 28.57
C SER A 503 2.13 -29.32 28.63
N LEU A 504 1.39 -28.50 27.87
CA LEU A 504 -0.08 -28.59 27.79
C LEU A 504 -0.58 -29.92 27.16
N LYS A 505 0.28 -30.64 26.43
CA LYS A 505 -0.05 -31.95 25.86
C LYS A 505 0.11 -33.12 26.84
N LYS A 506 0.67 -32.93 28.03
CA LYS A 506 0.92 -34.03 28.98
C LYS A 506 -0.20 -34.03 30.03
N LEU A 507 -1.03 -35.07 30.03
CA LEU A 507 -1.92 -35.34 31.16
C LEU A 507 -1.10 -35.69 32.41
N SER A 508 -1.48 -35.16 33.56
CA SER A 508 -0.88 -35.56 34.84
C SER A 508 -1.25 -37.00 35.20
N ASP A 509 -0.41 -37.67 35.99
CA ASP A 509 -0.70 -39.03 36.46
C ASP A 509 -1.97 -39.10 37.32
N GLU A 510 -2.30 -38.03 38.03
CA GLU A 510 -3.53 -37.88 38.80
C GLU A 510 -4.77 -37.80 37.91
N GLN A 511 -4.74 -37.01 36.83
CA GLN A 511 -5.82 -36.94 35.84
C GLN A 511 -6.02 -38.28 35.11
N ILE A 512 -4.93 -38.97 34.77
CA ILE A 512 -5.01 -40.31 34.17
C ILE A 512 -5.64 -41.29 35.17
N GLY A 513 -5.25 -41.22 36.45
CA GLY A 513 -5.82 -42.02 37.53
C GLY A 513 -7.33 -41.79 37.71
N LEU A 514 -7.76 -40.53 37.70
CA LEU A 514 -9.16 -40.13 37.78
C LEU A 514 -9.99 -40.69 36.61
N ILE A 515 -9.49 -40.51 35.37
CA ILE A 515 -10.16 -41.00 34.16
C ILE A 515 -10.26 -42.53 34.19
N MET A 516 -9.20 -43.23 34.61
CA MET A 516 -9.20 -44.69 34.74
C MET A 516 -10.14 -45.19 35.82
N GLY A 517 -10.22 -44.51 36.97
CA GLY A 517 -11.13 -44.84 38.06
C GLY A 517 -12.61 -44.72 37.67
N ARG A 518 -12.93 -43.74 36.82
CA ARG A 518 -14.28 -43.52 36.27
C ARG A 518 -14.59 -44.36 35.03
N ASN A 519 -13.57 -44.95 34.40
CA ASN A 519 -13.70 -45.79 33.21
C ASN A 519 -12.93 -47.11 33.36
N PRO A 520 -13.47 -48.11 34.09
CA PRO A 520 -12.77 -49.34 34.42
C PRO A 520 -12.33 -50.19 33.20
N GLY A 521 -12.84 -49.90 32.00
CA GLY A 521 -12.42 -50.54 30.73
C GLY A 521 -11.28 -49.82 29.99
N LEU A 522 -10.91 -48.60 30.36
CA LEU A 522 -9.91 -47.80 29.64
C LEU A 522 -8.51 -47.97 30.21
N LYS A 523 -7.59 -48.45 29.37
CA LYS A 523 -6.16 -48.55 29.71
C LYS A 523 -5.46 -47.21 29.45
N ARG A 524 -4.44 -46.87 30.27
CA ARG A 524 -3.58 -45.67 30.12
C ARG A 524 -3.15 -45.39 28.68
N LYS A 525 -2.75 -46.41 27.92
CA LYS A 525 -2.34 -46.28 26.51
C LYS A 525 -3.45 -45.73 25.60
N HIS A 526 -4.71 -46.08 25.87
CA HIS A 526 -5.86 -45.59 25.11
C HIS A 526 -6.21 -44.15 25.50
N ILE A 527 -6.14 -43.81 26.79
CA ILE A 527 -6.35 -42.46 27.29
C ILE A 527 -5.35 -41.49 26.67
N LEU A 528 -4.06 -41.84 26.64
CA LEU A 528 -3.04 -41.02 25.99
C LEU A 528 -3.23 -40.92 24.47
N LYS A 529 -3.70 -41.99 23.81
CA LYS A 529 -4.03 -41.96 22.38
C LYS A 529 -5.21 -41.03 22.10
N TRP A 530 -6.28 -41.15 22.88
CA TRP A 530 -7.49 -40.33 22.76
C TRP A 530 -7.20 -38.87 23.11
N HIS A 531 -6.38 -38.61 24.13
CA HIS A 531 -5.87 -37.27 24.44
C HIS A 531 -5.16 -36.67 23.24
N ASN A 532 -4.23 -37.40 22.64
CA ASN A 532 -3.52 -36.93 21.46
C ASN A 532 -4.45 -36.71 20.25
N THR A 533 -5.48 -37.54 20.06
CA THR A 533 -6.47 -37.36 18.99
C THR A 533 -7.37 -36.15 19.25
N PHE A 534 -7.93 -36.03 20.45
CA PHE A 534 -8.77 -34.91 20.88
C PHE A 534 -8.04 -33.57 20.72
N TRP A 535 -6.75 -33.52 21.08
CA TRP A 535 -5.91 -32.33 20.87
C TRP A 535 -5.53 -32.05 19.41
N LYS A 536 -5.54 -33.06 18.53
CA LYS A 536 -5.34 -32.88 17.09
C LYS A 536 -6.59 -32.34 16.40
N GLU A 537 -7.76 -32.81 16.82
CA GLU A 537 -9.05 -32.46 16.22
C GLU A 537 -9.61 -31.15 16.80
N HIS A 538 -9.33 -30.89 18.08
CA HIS A 538 -9.75 -29.69 18.78
C HIS A 538 -8.51 -28.88 19.22
N PHE A 539 -7.94 -28.14 18.26
CA PHE A 539 -6.77 -27.26 18.44
C PHE A 539 -6.95 -26.27 19.59
N GLY A 540 -6.49 -26.64 20.79
CA GLY A 540 -6.68 -25.88 22.04
C GLY A 540 -6.96 -26.75 23.26
N GLY A 541 -7.32 -28.04 23.08
CA GLY A 541 -7.60 -28.95 24.19
C GLY A 541 -8.98 -28.76 24.82
N GLU A 542 -9.81 -27.95 24.18
CA GLU A 542 -11.15 -27.56 24.60
C GLU A 542 -12.12 -27.68 23.43
N LEU A 543 -13.31 -28.20 23.72
CA LEU A 543 -14.41 -28.33 22.78
C LEU A 543 -15.45 -27.25 23.06
N THR A 544 -15.56 -26.27 22.15
CA THR A 544 -16.54 -25.19 22.29
C THR A 544 -17.95 -25.67 21.96
N LYS A 545 -18.96 -25.04 22.56
CA LYS A 545 -20.38 -25.34 22.33
C LYS A 545 -20.78 -25.32 20.85
N THR A 546 -20.27 -24.36 20.08
CA THR A 546 -20.48 -24.27 18.63
C THR A 546 -19.98 -25.50 17.87
N LYS A 547 -18.75 -25.95 18.17
CA LYS A 547 -18.18 -27.15 17.54
C LYS A 547 -18.90 -28.42 17.99
N PHE A 548 -19.30 -28.50 19.26
CA PHE A 548 -20.08 -29.61 19.79
C PHE A 548 -21.43 -29.76 19.06
N VAL A 549 -22.12 -28.65 18.82
CA VAL A 549 -23.35 -28.60 18.02
C VAL A 549 -23.09 -29.04 16.58
N ASP A 550 -21.99 -28.60 15.96
CA ASP A 550 -21.66 -28.97 14.58
C ASP A 550 -21.32 -30.46 14.41
N GLU A 551 -20.75 -31.12 15.41
CA GLU A 551 -20.57 -32.59 15.40
C GLU A 551 -21.92 -33.32 15.51
N TYR A 552 -22.82 -32.86 16.37
CA TYR A 552 -24.16 -33.45 16.47
C TYR A 552 -25.02 -33.19 15.22
N LYS A 553 -24.81 -32.07 14.50
CA LYS A 553 -25.45 -31.85 13.18
C LYS A 553 -25.01 -32.87 12.14
N LYS A 554 -23.80 -33.43 12.23
CA LYS A 554 -23.37 -34.51 11.32
C LYS A 554 -24.08 -35.82 11.62
N LEU A 555 -24.38 -36.09 12.89
CA LEU A 555 -25.09 -37.29 13.34
C LEU A 555 -26.62 -37.19 13.15
N TYR A 556 -27.17 -35.99 13.28
CA TYR A 556 -28.60 -35.68 13.12
C TYR A 556 -28.82 -34.60 12.04
N PRO A 557 -28.48 -34.87 10.77
CA PRO A 557 -28.47 -33.86 9.71
C PRO A 557 -29.86 -33.32 9.33
N ARG A 558 -30.94 -34.01 9.73
CA ARG A 558 -32.33 -33.64 9.45
C ARG A 558 -33.07 -33.02 10.64
N GLY A 559 -32.52 -33.12 11.85
CA GLY A 559 -33.10 -32.54 13.07
C GLY A 559 -32.46 -31.19 13.43
N ASN A 560 -32.97 -30.55 14.49
CA ASN A 560 -32.29 -29.41 15.11
C ASN A 560 -31.59 -29.87 16.40
N PRO A 561 -30.30 -30.23 16.35
CA PRO A 561 -29.60 -30.69 17.54
C PRO A 561 -29.21 -29.56 18.49
N ALA A 562 -29.30 -28.28 18.10
CA ALA A 562 -28.79 -27.18 18.91
C ALA A 562 -29.46 -27.10 20.30
N PRO A 563 -30.80 -27.18 20.44
CA PRO A 563 -31.44 -27.21 21.75
C PRO A 563 -31.06 -28.45 22.59
N TYR A 564 -30.86 -29.61 21.97
CA TYR A 564 -30.44 -30.82 22.69
C TYR A 564 -28.98 -30.74 23.16
N CYS A 565 -28.10 -30.27 22.29
CA CYS A 565 -26.71 -29.99 22.62
C CYS A 565 -26.60 -28.98 23.76
N ASP A 566 -27.52 -28.03 23.89
CA ASP A 566 -27.54 -27.09 25.02
C ASP A 566 -27.74 -27.79 26.38
N TYR A 567 -28.56 -28.84 26.44
CA TYR A 567 -28.76 -29.62 27.67
C TYR A 567 -27.56 -30.53 27.94
N VAL A 568 -27.08 -31.25 26.92
CA VAL A 568 -25.94 -32.18 27.05
C VAL A 568 -24.64 -31.43 27.36
N PHE A 569 -24.41 -30.28 26.72
CA PHE A 569 -23.21 -29.48 26.97
C PHE A 569 -23.17 -28.98 28.41
N LYS A 570 -24.31 -28.55 28.97
CA LYS A 570 -24.41 -28.09 30.37
C LYS A 570 -24.22 -29.20 31.40
N SER A 571 -24.61 -30.43 31.09
CA SER A 571 -24.40 -31.56 32.01
C SER A 571 -22.96 -32.06 32.01
N ILE A 572 -22.19 -31.75 30.94
CA ILE A 572 -20.78 -32.12 30.81
C ILE A 572 -19.85 -31.01 31.33
N ASP A 573 -20.15 -29.74 31.05
CA ASP A 573 -19.42 -28.54 31.50
C ASP A 573 -19.74 -28.23 32.98
N LYS A 574 -19.18 -29.02 33.89
CA LYS A 574 -19.49 -28.96 35.33
C LYS A 574 -18.86 -27.73 35.99
N ASP A 575 -17.72 -27.29 35.49
CA ASP A 575 -17.02 -26.11 36.00
C ASP A 575 -17.54 -24.78 35.40
N ARG A 576 -18.49 -24.86 34.45
CA ARG A 576 -19.17 -23.73 33.79
C ARG A 576 -18.19 -22.80 33.08
N THR A 577 -17.11 -23.37 32.56
CA THR A 577 -16.11 -22.63 31.78
C THR A 577 -16.63 -22.23 30.40
N GLY A 578 -17.74 -22.83 29.94
CA GLY A 578 -18.29 -22.61 28.60
C GLY A 578 -17.59 -23.43 27.52
N THR A 579 -16.70 -24.33 27.93
CA THR A 579 -15.87 -25.21 27.10
C THR A 579 -15.76 -26.58 27.75
N ILE A 580 -15.75 -27.66 26.97
CA ILE A 580 -15.52 -29.00 27.53
C ILE A 580 -14.03 -29.34 27.39
N ASN A 581 -13.34 -29.51 28.51
CA ASN A 581 -11.93 -29.94 28.52
C ASN A 581 -11.80 -31.46 28.33
N PHE A 582 -10.58 -31.99 28.12
CA PHE A 582 -10.40 -33.42 27.87
C PHE A 582 -10.88 -34.32 29.03
N VAL A 583 -10.77 -33.89 30.28
CA VAL A 583 -11.22 -34.69 31.43
C VAL A 583 -12.74 -34.78 31.44
N GLU A 584 -13.44 -33.66 31.24
CA GLU A 584 -14.90 -33.61 31.13
C GLU A 584 -15.42 -34.38 29.92
N PHE A 585 -14.72 -34.30 28.79
CA PHE A 585 -15.01 -35.13 27.62
C PHE A 585 -14.92 -36.62 27.94
N MET A 586 -13.87 -37.04 28.66
CA MET A 586 -13.71 -38.44 29.06
C MET A 586 -14.73 -38.89 30.12
N GLU A 587 -15.25 -37.98 30.93
CA GLU A 587 -16.39 -38.25 31.81
C GLU A 587 -17.68 -38.42 31.03
N ALA A 588 -17.93 -37.57 30.04
CA ALA A 588 -19.08 -37.71 29.15
C ALA A 588 -19.04 -39.03 28.37
N VAL A 589 -17.86 -39.44 27.89
CA VAL A 589 -17.65 -40.74 27.25
C VAL A 589 -17.94 -41.89 28.22
N ALA A 590 -17.51 -41.78 29.49
CA ALA A 590 -17.75 -42.82 30.49
C ALA A 590 -19.24 -43.11 30.68
N ILE A 591 -20.04 -42.05 30.64
CA ILE A 591 -21.48 -42.11 30.91
C ILE A 591 -22.29 -42.51 29.65
N THR A 592 -21.72 -42.35 28.45
CA THR A 592 -22.38 -42.62 27.16
C THR A 592 -22.05 -44.01 26.58
N GLN A 593 -21.09 -44.74 27.13
CA GLN A 593 -20.77 -46.11 26.69
C GLN A 593 -21.89 -47.11 27.04
N PRO A 594 -22.07 -48.18 26.24
CA PRO A 594 -23.08 -49.19 26.50
C PRO A 594 -22.80 -49.90 27.84
N GLY A 595 -23.65 -49.65 28.81
CA GLY A 595 -23.56 -50.16 30.18
C GLY A 595 -24.93 -50.31 30.84
N ASP A 596 -24.89 -50.58 32.15
CA ASP A 596 -26.05 -50.88 32.99
C ASP A 596 -27.21 -49.85 32.82
N PRO A 597 -28.48 -50.31 32.77
CA PRO A 597 -29.66 -49.45 32.65
C PRO A 597 -29.73 -48.29 33.65
N ASP A 598 -29.28 -48.46 34.89
CA ASP A 598 -29.30 -47.41 35.92
C ASP A 598 -28.34 -46.26 35.59
N SER A 599 -27.22 -46.55 34.94
CA SER A 599 -26.25 -45.54 34.52
C SER A 599 -26.79 -44.68 33.36
N ARG A 600 -27.61 -45.25 32.47
CA ARG A 600 -28.35 -44.50 31.45
C ARG A 600 -29.44 -43.62 32.08
N LEU A 601 -30.15 -44.13 33.09
CA LEU A 601 -31.17 -43.35 33.80
C LEU A 601 -30.56 -42.18 34.56
N ARG A 602 -29.40 -42.37 35.21
CA ARG A 602 -28.64 -41.28 35.86
C ARG A 602 -28.20 -40.20 34.86
N LEU A 603 -27.80 -40.58 33.65
CA LEU A 603 -27.47 -39.63 32.59
C LEU A 603 -28.69 -38.84 32.13
N VAL A 604 -29.78 -39.53 31.81
CA VAL A 604 -31.02 -38.87 31.37
C VAL A 604 -31.54 -37.95 32.46
N PHE A 605 -31.45 -38.36 33.73
CA PHE A 605 -31.81 -37.52 34.87
C PHE A 605 -30.96 -36.24 34.94
N ALA A 606 -29.63 -36.36 34.85
CA ALA A 606 -28.71 -35.22 34.85
C ALA A 606 -28.82 -34.31 33.62
N ILE A 607 -29.37 -34.82 32.50
CA ILE A 607 -29.68 -34.01 31.32
C ILE A 607 -31.02 -33.29 31.50
N CYS A 608 -32.01 -33.91 32.15
CA CYS A 608 -33.33 -33.31 32.39
C CYS A 608 -33.32 -32.21 33.47
N ASP A 609 -32.55 -32.41 34.56
CA ASP A 609 -32.41 -31.48 35.67
C ASP A 609 -31.61 -30.23 35.23
N LYS A 610 -32.32 -29.17 34.87
CA LYS A 610 -31.73 -27.99 34.22
C LYS A 610 -31.17 -27.00 35.22
N ASP A 611 -31.80 -26.91 36.39
CA ASP A 611 -31.38 -26.02 37.47
C ASP A 611 -30.38 -26.70 38.45
N GLY A 612 -30.17 -28.00 38.32
CA GLY A 612 -29.24 -28.78 39.14
C GLY A 612 -29.78 -28.99 40.55
N SER A 613 -31.10 -28.94 40.71
CA SER A 613 -31.77 -29.08 42.01
C SER A 613 -31.76 -30.50 42.54
N GLY A 614 -31.38 -31.49 41.72
CA GLY A 614 -31.42 -32.91 42.05
C GLY A 614 -32.83 -33.51 42.01
N ILE A 615 -33.80 -32.75 41.49
CA ILE A 615 -35.22 -33.12 41.37
C ILE A 615 -35.70 -32.65 39.99
N ILE A 616 -36.45 -33.49 39.25
CA ILE A 616 -37.02 -33.07 37.97
C ILE A 616 -38.46 -32.62 38.17
N ASN A 617 -38.73 -31.34 37.88
CA ASN A 617 -40.10 -30.82 37.91
C ASN A 617 -40.84 -31.02 36.57
N GLY A 618 -42.17 -30.89 36.60
CA GLY A 618 -43.01 -31.10 35.41
C GLY A 618 -42.68 -30.19 34.21
N ASP A 619 -42.20 -28.97 34.48
CA ASP A 619 -41.81 -28.03 33.42
C ASP A 619 -40.48 -28.41 32.77
N GLU A 620 -39.53 -28.96 33.54
CA GLU A 620 -38.25 -29.46 33.05
C GLU A 620 -38.45 -30.70 32.18
N MET A 621 -39.28 -31.64 32.62
CA MET A 621 -39.63 -32.83 31.84
C MET A 621 -40.34 -32.46 30.54
N ALA A 622 -41.32 -31.55 30.57
CA ALA A 622 -42.02 -31.10 29.37
C ALA A 622 -41.08 -30.41 28.36
N LYS A 623 -40.13 -29.59 28.84
CA LYS A 623 -39.11 -28.94 27.99
C LYS A 623 -38.14 -29.97 27.40
N PHE A 624 -37.70 -30.95 28.18
CA PHE A 624 -36.78 -31.99 27.70
C PHE A 624 -37.43 -32.87 26.62
N VAL A 625 -38.66 -33.33 26.82
CA VAL A 625 -39.41 -34.14 25.84
C VAL A 625 -39.64 -33.36 24.54
N LYS A 626 -39.94 -32.07 24.62
CA LYS A 626 -40.06 -31.20 23.44
C LYS A 626 -38.75 -31.09 22.66
N VAL A 627 -37.62 -30.94 23.36
CA VAL A 627 -36.28 -30.88 22.75
C VAL A 627 -35.89 -32.21 22.10
N MET A 628 -36.23 -33.35 22.72
CA MET A 628 -36.05 -34.68 22.13
C MET A 628 -36.91 -34.87 20.87
N ALA A 629 -38.14 -34.35 20.86
CA ALA A 629 -38.99 -34.38 19.66
C ALA A 629 -38.44 -33.49 18.53
N GLU A 630 -37.82 -32.34 18.84
CA GLU A 630 -37.17 -31.46 17.86
C GLU A 630 -35.85 -32.05 17.31
N LEU A 631 -35.14 -32.85 18.10
CA LEU A 631 -33.98 -33.61 17.65
C LEU A 631 -34.38 -34.73 16.67
N ASN A 632 -35.54 -35.36 16.89
CA ASN A 632 -36.04 -36.50 16.12
C ASN A 632 -37.09 -36.14 15.05
N LYS A 633 -37.36 -34.86 14.81
CA LYS A 633 -38.32 -34.41 13.78
C LYS A 633 -37.89 -34.96 12.42
N GLU A 634 -38.69 -35.89 11.90
CA GLU A 634 -38.55 -36.63 10.63
C GLU A 634 -37.50 -37.74 10.53
N GLN A 635 -37.54 -38.70 11.48
CA GLN A 635 -37.07 -40.08 11.21
C GLN A 635 -38.18 -41.15 11.13
N VAL A 636 -39.47 -40.76 11.19
CA VAL A 636 -40.59 -41.73 11.31
C VAL A 636 -41.15 -42.25 9.98
N GLU A 637 -40.74 -41.76 8.80
CA GLU A 637 -41.30 -42.29 7.53
C GLU A 637 -40.38 -43.16 6.67
N THR A 638 -39.13 -43.43 7.04
CA THR A 638 -38.31 -44.41 6.30
C THR A 638 -37.25 -45.04 7.20
N GLU A 639 -37.61 -46.13 7.90
CA GLU A 639 -36.74 -47.30 8.16
C GLU A 639 -37.45 -48.31 9.09
N THR A 640 -38.57 -48.90 8.62
CA THR A 640 -38.81 -50.31 8.92
C THR A 640 -37.77 -51.12 8.16
N SER A 641 -36.59 -51.33 8.76
CA SER A 641 -35.79 -52.57 8.68
C SER A 641 -34.42 -52.35 9.30
N SER A 642 -34.10 -53.16 10.30
CA SER A 642 -32.78 -53.39 10.93
C SER A 642 -32.36 -52.51 12.13
N ALA A 643 -33.11 -52.58 13.24
CA ALA A 643 -32.54 -52.52 14.59
C ALA A 643 -33.32 -53.42 15.56
N SER A 644 -32.58 -54.09 16.44
CA SER A 644 -32.93 -55.35 17.10
C SER A 644 -33.90 -55.25 18.29
N SER A 645 -34.89 -56.14 18.29
CA SER A 645 -35.50 -56.92 19.40
C SER A 645 -35.97 -56.27 20.72
N TYR A 646 -35.85 -54.97 20.94
CA TYR A 646 -36.33 -54.33 22.18
C TYR A 646 -37.55 -53.41 22.00
N ALA A 647 -38.05 -53.24 20.77
CA ALA A 647 -39.14 -52.31 20.45
C ALA A 647 -40.46 -52.99 20.06
N GLN A 648 -40.69 -54.25 20.44
CA GLN A 648 -42.02 -54.86 20.40
C GLN A 648 -42.72 -54.62 21.73
N GLY A 649 -43.44 -53.50 21.83
CA GLY A 649 -44.31 -53.19 22.97
C GLY A 649 -44.25 -51.75 23.49
N ALA A 650 -43.41 -50.87 22.93
CA ALA A 650 -43.39 -49.47 23.34
C ALA A 650 -44.59 -48.73 22.73
N GLN A 651 -45.64 -48.58 23.53
CA GLN A 651 -46.72 -47.64 23.24
C GLN A 651 -46.12 -46.23 23.21
N GLU A 652 -46.18 -45.54 22.07
CA GLU A 652 -45.81 -44.11 22.01
C GLU A 652 -46.73 -43.34 22.93
N TRP A 653 -46.19 -42.87 24.05
CA TRP A 653 -46.92 -41.98 24.96
C TRP A 653 -46.71 -40.55 24.51
N THR A 654 -47.81 -39.83 24.32
CA THR A 654 -47.80 -38.39 24.12
C THR A 654 -47.29 -37.68 25.38
N VAL A 655 -46.79 -36.44 25.23
CA VAL A 655 -46.32 -35.60 26.35
C VAL A 655 -47.38 -35.54 27.47
N ASP A 656 -48.66 -35.46 27.08
CA ASP A 656 -49.79 -35.40 28.01
C ASP A 656 -50.04 -36.73 28.75
N GLU A 657 -49.73 -37.88 28.13
CA GLU A 657 -49.86 -39.21 28.76
C GLU A 657 -48.71 -39.50 29.73
N ILE A 658 -47.49 -39.10 29.38
CA ILE A 658 -46.32 -39.15 30.26
C ILE A 658 -46.59 -38.28 31.50
N MET A 659 -47.04 -37.04 31.30
CA MET A 659 -47.37 -36.10 32.38
C MET A 659 -48.55 -36.55 33.25
N LYS A 660 -49.59 -37.19 32.68
CA LYS A 660 -50.72 -37.75 33.44
C LYS A 660 -50.32 -38.90 34.36
N ARG A 661 -49.40 -39.77 33.92
CA ARG A 661 -48.89 -40.87 34.75
C ARG A 661 -47.99 -40.37 35.88
N PHE A 662 -47.27 -39.26 35.67
CA PHE A 662 -46.47 -38.65 36.73
C PHE A 662 -47.33 -37.91 37.77
N GLN A 663 -48.52 -37.43 37.42
CA GLN A 663 -49.45 -36.77 38.35
C GLN A 663 -50.29 -37.72 39.23
N SER A 664 -50.21 -39.04 39.04
CA SER A 664 -50.99 -40.00 39.86
C SER A 664 -50.35 -40.33 41.21
N ASP A 665 -49.06 -40.05 41.40
CA ASP A 665 -48.42 -40.05 42.72
C ASP A 665 -48.38 -38.61 43.25
N ARG A 666 -48.75 -38.42 44.52
CA ARG A 666 -49.07 -37.12 45.13
C ARG A 666 -47.88 -36.19 45.38
N ASP A 667 -46.76 -36.36 44.69
CA ASP A 667 -45.61 -35.45 44.75
C ASP A 667 -45.32 -34.89 43.35
N THR A 668 -45.27 -33.57 43.22
CA THR A 668 -45.12 -32.83 41.95
C THR A 668 -43.66 -32.76 41.45
N THR A 669 -42.82 -33.68 41.93
CA THR A 669 -41.35 -33.65 41.84
C THR A 669 -40.80 -35.08 41.84
N ILE A 670 -39.88 -35.40 40.91
CA ILE A 670 -39.17 -36.69 40.82
C ILE A 670 -37.79 -36.60 41.44
#